data_AF-A0AAD0MQT4-F1
#
_entry.id   AF-A0AAD0MQT4-F1
#
_cell.length_a   1.000
_cell.length_b   1.000
_cell.length_c   1.000
_cell.angle_alpha   90.00
_cell.angle_beta   90.00
_cell.angle_gamma   90.00
#
_symmetry.space_group_name_H-M   'P 1'
#
loop_
_entity.id
_entity.type
_entity.pdbx_description
1 polymer ?
#
loop_
_entity_poly.entity_id
_entity_poly.type
_entity_poly.pdbx_seq_one_letter_code
_entity_poly.pdbx_strand_id
1 'polypeptide(L)'
;MKKLLGLLGTISLIVPTTILAVSCSTNTKKINIATVIEKKSLGIINRSTEYEIRQAVLLNNPKLVTSDFEITNISTNESLGKASLIGQDRYNGEITVSFYIVPALEDNLINTNLGTISSKSESAIRNAILSKNPDINIYGFEITEIDSTSALITGDDFIYNGSLTVVFTIQAIKPNLSSVITKKDLGILSDNNVLTIQQAVIKLNPKLTTKDINITSITQTSARVNSTSAGRYTGSVNVTFTIQVVKPNLSSVLINTNLGSLQDNNTSTIQASILAKNSNLLASDISIDSITQTSARVNSTSSGRYTGSVNVTFIINGTKPEKTNLTNVITNQNITTVLPNADPDIILNALVKDNTKLNSNYVRIYDTGFNSSSGWGWARVTSTDENVYINPKDGYLNLTFKVDENLLAIDLASVITNTNLGTLDILDEITIKNQLTKLNPNLEVNHVDINNITETSAIVTSNNPSKYKGSINITFKLDTSKAVPLSSVLKERNLGTLTSTDENTIKQAIKLKNPNIDINAIGIDSQSITTSNALVKSTDPTKYSGSVKIEYIIDTSNAIDLNSLIKERNLKGISDNLDSGIIRNILKFNPNTTIQEKDLKVINKTNEVATIQSNNLAKYKGSVEVQYEVKTLVGYHYDWGGNFENKIALNDKDLLTSSYNVINLSFLYSNVEYQMPTYSPNNPAAIKEGIKALQSQGKRVLISMGGATAEHMKFRSDQKEELKTAIKSVINEYGFDGIDIDWESASLNSSESKKVTAEALKELKDEYKSEGKDFIITMAPEFPYLRKSTEGRNYKEFLDGLDGYYDWINPQFYNGHGDGVQVETSEDAIKTGVQQNTYITNDNVDKRGEFYYLMSKYITSKPNNQNGFYQIPADKFIIGASTNEPAGRGAGSKEAFNKAYNLLNSDGIKIRGLMTWSILFDAFEGMIPDTYGGTEPKIMWYRWSYSKWFDESFGKLKDQK
;
A
#
# COMPACT_ATOMS: atom_id res chain seq x y z
N MET A 1 -22.59 50.68 20.05
CA MET A 1 -23.79 50.74 20.92
C MET A 1 -23.76 52.05 21.71
N LYS A 2 -24.88 52.81 21.78
CA LYS A 2 -25.17 53.95 22.72
C LYS A 2 -24.22 55.19 22.60
N LYS A 3 -24.62 56.46 22.51
CA LYS A 3 -25.91 57.24 22.54
C LYS A 3 -25.69 58.56 21.72
N LEU A 4 -26.68 59.13 20.99
CA LEU A 4 -27.47 60.37 21.33
C LEU A 4 -26.64 61.56 21.90
N LEU A 5 -26.64 62.83 21.45
CA LEU A 5 -27.43 63.69 20.49
C LEU A 5 -26.46 64.68 19.74
N GLY A 6 -26.83 65.66 18.87
CA GLY A 6 -28.07 66.01 18.14
C GLY A 6 -28.35 67.54 17.95
N LEU A 7 -28.39 68.02 16.68
CA LEU A 7 -28.84 69.33 16.12
C LEU A 7 -28.00 70.64 16.34
N LEU A 8 -28.22 71.60 15.40
CA LEU A 8 -27.55 72.91 15.21
C LEU A 8 -27.97 74.01 16.21
N GLY A 9 -27.18 75.09 16.29
CA GLY A 9 -27.75 76.45 16.33
C GLY A 9 -27.16 77.49 17.31
N THR A 10 -26.12 78.21 16.85
CA THR A 10 -25.89 79.67 17.03
C THR A 10 -25.85 80.37 18.41
N ILE A 11 -25.01 81.43 18.43
CA ILE A 11 -24.93 82.56 19.38
C ILE A 11 -24.28 82.29 20.74
N SER A 12 -23.19 83.00 20.98
CA SER A 12 -22.78 83.45 22.30
C SER A 12 -22.22 84.86 22.17
N LEU A 13 -22.69 85.75 23.03
CA LEU A 13 -22.40 87.18 23.05
C LEU A 13 -22.20 87.54 24.52
N ILE A 14 -21.19 88.38 24.81
CA ILE A 14 -21.15 89.50 25.79
C ILE A 14 -19.72 89.73 26.32
N VAL A 15 -19.08 90.84 25.87
CA VAL A 15 -18.50 92.00 26.65
C VAL A 15 -17.56 91.68 27.85
N PRO A 16 -16.55 92.51 28.26
CA PRO A 16 -16.16 93.89 27.89
C PRO A 16 -14.72 93.99 27.30
N THR A 17 -14.09 95.14 26.99
CA THR A 17 -14.11 96.50 27.58
C THR A 17 -14.01 97.63 26.54
N THR A 18 -14.67 98.74 26.83
CA THR A 18 -14.43 100.04 26.18
C THR A 18 -13.14 100.67 26.67
N ILE A 19 -12.21 100.98 25.78
CA ILE A 19 -11.12 101.95 26.04
C ILE A 19 -11.33 103.14 25.13
N LEU A 20 -11.56 104.31 25.74
CA LEU A 20 -11.47 105.60 25.05
C LEU A 20 -9.99 105.86 24.70
N ALA A 21 -9.70 106.02 23.42
CA ALA A 21 -8.39 106.49 22.94
C ALA A 21 -8.57 107.56 21.86
N VAL A 22 -8.73 108.80 22.34
CA VAL A 22 -8.28 110.07 21.76
C VAL A 22 -7.95 110.07 20.25
N SER A 23 -8.73 110.83 19.46
CA SER A 23 -8.35 111.23 18.11
C SER A 23 -7.18 112.23 18.13
N CYS A 24 -5.96 111.73 18.31
CA CYS A 24 -4.75 112.51 18.08
C CYS A 24 -4.47 112.56 16.58
N SER A 25 -4.75 113.70 15.96
CA SER A 25 -4.28 114.02 14.62
C SER A 25 -2.75 113.96 14.58
N THR A 26 -2.20 112.90 13.98
CA THR A 26 -0.81 112.89 13.52
C THR A 26 -0.80 112.62 12.03
N ASN A 27 -0.14 113.50 11.29
CA ASN A 27 0.13 113.34 9.86
C ASN A 27 1.15 112.21 9.68
N THR A 28 0.72 110.97 9.88
CA THR A 28 1.50 109.78 9.59
C THR A 28 1.38 109.51 8.09
N LYS A 29 2.51 109.63 7.37
CA LYS A 29 2.60 109.14 5.99
C LYS A 29 2.24 107.66 6.00
N LYS A 30 1.07 107.30 5.45
CA LYS A 30 0.71 105.91 5.19
C LYS A 30 1.85 105.25 4.41
N ILE A 31 2.26 104.06 4.87
CA ILE A 31 3.36 103.31 4.27
C ILE A 31 2.81 102.60 3.03
N ASN A 32 3.56 102.62 1.92
CA ASN A 32 3.11 101.91 0.73
C ASN A 32 3.13 100.40 0.98
N ILE A 33 2.00 99.72 0.79
CA ILE A 33 1.89 98.27 0.99
C ILE A 33 2.94 97.50 0.19
N ALA A 34 3.31 98.00 -1.00
CA ALA A 34 4.33 97.42 -1.84
C ALA A 34 5.74 97.36 -1.21
N THR A 35 6.00 98.12 -0.14
CA THR A 35 7.28 98.11 0.60
C THR A 35 7.28 97.18 1.83
N VAL A 36 6.14 96.61 2.21
CA VAL A 36 6.02 95.65 3.34
C VAL A 36 5.65 94.24 2.92
N ILE A 37 5.27 94.03 1.64
CA ILE A 37 5.13 92.69 1.06
C ILE A 37 6.50 92.15 0.68
N GLU A 38 7.01 91.25 1.53
CA GLU A 38 8.28 90.55 1.38
C GLU A 38 8.17 89.43 0.32
N LYS A 39 7.02 88.75 0.26
CA LYS A 39 6.73 87.67 -0.69
C LYS A 39 5.55 88.02 -1.59
N LYS A 40 5.87 88.38 -2.84
CA LYS A 40 4.90 88.69 -3.90
C LYS A 40 4.38 87.46 -4.63
N SER A 41 5.15 86.37 -4.63
CA SER A 41 4.67 85.04 -5.01
C SER A 41 4.19 84.32 -3.76
N LEU A 42 2.91 83.95 -3.74
CA LEU A 42 2.26 83.32 -2.58
C LEU A 42 2.43 81.80 -2.54
N GLY A 43 3.02 81.21 -3.58
CA GLY A 43 3.09 79.76 -3.76
C GLY A 43 1.83 79.19 -4.41
N ILE A 44 1.54 77.93 -4.08
CA ILE A 44 0.37 77.18 -4.56
C ILE A 44 -0.81 77.42 -3.61
N ILE A 45 -2.00 77.63 -4.18
CA ILE A 45 -3.28 77.67 -3.46
C ILE A 45 -4.32 76.80 -4.19
N ASN A 46 -5.34 76.34 -3.46
CA ASN A 46 -6.31 75.38 -4.01
C ASN A 46 -7.29 76.02 -5.00
N ARG A 47 -7.69 77.27 -4.75
CA ARG A 47 -8.73 77.99 -5.52
C ARG A 47 -8.41 79.48 -5.54
N SER A 48 -8.79 80.19 -6.61
CA SER A 48 -8.64 81.65 -6.73
C SER A 48 -9.71 82.44 -5.97
N THR A 49 -10.13 81.98 -4.78
CA THR A 49 -11.09 82.72 -3.96
C THR A 49 -10.38 83.82 -3.18
N GLU A 50 -11.10 84.89 -2.87
CA GLU A 50 -10.58 85.97 -2.02
C GLU A 50 -10.08 85.44 -0.67
N TYR A 51 -10.78 84.46 -0.09
CA TYR A 51 -10.38 83.80 1.16
C TYR A 51 -9.03 83.07 1.06
N GLU A 52 -8.85 82.19 0.07
CA GLU A 52 -7.60 81.42 -0.12
C GLU A 52 -6.40 82.34 -0.38
N ILE A 53 -6.60 83.34 -1.27
CA ILE A 53 -5.57 84.34 -1.56
C ILE A 53 -5.24 85.13 -0.28
N ARG A 54 -6.23 85.50 0.54
CA ARG A 54 -6.01 86.20 1.81
C ARG A 54 -5.19 85.37 2.80
N GLN A 55 -5.52 84.09 2.98
CA GLN A 55 -4.73 83.20 3.84
C GLN A 55 -3.28 83.09 3.34
N ALA A 56 -3.09 82.90 2.03
CA ALA A 56 -1.77 82.79 1.43
C ALA A 56 -0.95 84.10 1.52
N VAL A 57 -1.58 85.28 1.42
CA VAL A 57 -0.94 86.58 1.68
C VAL A 57 -0.46 86.69 3.12
N LEU A 58 -1.33 86.40 4.09
CA LEU A 58 -1.00 86.49 5.52
C LEU A 58 0.09 85.49 5.93
N LEU A 59 0.03 84.25 5.42
CA LEU A 59 1.04 83.21 5.67
C LEU A 59 2.42 83.58 5.11
N ASN A 60 2.46 84.16 3.91
CA ASN A 60 3.72 84.55 3.27
C ASN A 60 4.25 85.92 3.73
N ASN A 61 3.40 86.77 4.30
CA ASN A 61 3.73 88.12 4.76
C ASN A 61 3.22 88.34 6.20
N PRO A 62 3.78 87.64 7.21
CA PRO A 62 3.22 87.56 8.57
C PRO A 62 3.25 88.86 9.38
N LYS A 63 3.68 89.97 8.78
CA LYS A 63 3.62 91.33 9.35
C LYS A 63 2.30 92.05 9.05
N LEU A 64 1.48 91.51 8.14
CA LEU A 64 0.16 92.01 7.80
C LEU A 64 -0.91 91.32 8.63
N VAL A 65 -2.00 92.05 8.93
CA VAL A 65 -3.24 91.49 9.48
C VAL A 65 -4.40 91.64 8.50
N THR A 66 -5.52 90.97 8.76
CA THR A 66 -6.68 90.87 7.87
C THR A 66 -7.22 92.23 7.39
N SER A 67 -7.16 93.29 8.21
CA SER A 67 -7.65 94.63 7.85
C SER A 67 -6.65 95.52 7.11
N ASP A 68 -5.37 95.13 7.02
CA ASP A 68 -4.33 95.95 6.38
C ASP A 68 -4.48 96.06 4.85
N PHE A 69 -5.33 95.23 4.22
CA PHE A 69 -5.51 95.21 2.77
C PHE A 69 -6.87 94.66 2.31
N GLU A 70 -7.32 95.15 1.15
CA GLU A 70 -8.38 94.54 0.34
C GLU A 70 -7.80 93.81 -0.87
N ILE A 71 -8.46 92.73 -1.28
CA ILE A 71 -8.09 91.95 -2.46
C ILE A 71 -9.07 92.28 -3.58
N THR A 72 -8.53 92.72 -4.71
CA THR A 72 -9.29 93.09 -5.92
C THR A 72 -8.62 92.52 -7.16
N ASN A 73 -9.25 92.67 -8.33
CA ASN A 73 -8.68 92.29 -9.63
C ASN A 73 -8.12 90.86 -9.69
N ILE A 74 -8.79 89.91 -9.02
CA ILE A 74 -8.44 88.50 -9.07
C ILE A 74 -8.64 88.01 -10.51
N SER A 75 -7.55 87.56 -11.12
CA SER A 75 -7.50 87.08 -12.50
C SER A 75 -6.69 85.79 -12.57
N THR A 76 -7.10 84.87 -13.43
CA THR A 76 -6.48 83.56 -13.58
C THR A 76 -6.26 83.26 -15.05
N ASN A 77 -5.08 82.74 -15.38
CA ASN A 77 -4.80 82.21 -16.71
C ASN A 77 -4.11 80.86 -16.54
N GLU A 78 -4.74 79.80 -17.02
CA GLU A 78 -4.36 78.41 -16.74
C GLU A 78 -4.12 78.20 -15.23
N SER A 79 -2.93 77.76 -14.84
CA SER A 79 -2.53 77.54 -13.45
C SER A 79 -1.94 78.76 -12.76
N LEU A 80 -1.79 79.92 -13.42
CA LEU A 80 -1.21 81.14 -12.82
C LEU A 80 -2.29 82.19 -12.52
N GLY A 81 -2.48 82.49 -11.25
CA GLY A 81 -3.33 83.55 -10.76
C GLY A 81 -2.58 84.81 -10.35
N LYS A 82 -3.28 85.94 -10.43
CA LYS A 82 -2.85 87.26 -9.95
C LYS A 82 -3.99 87.93 -9.21
N ALA A 83 -3.66 88.70 -8.18
CA ALA A 83 -4.61 89.57 -7.48
C ALA A 83 -3.93 90.88 -7.06
N SER A 84 -4.70 91.96 -7.01
CA SER A 84 -4.27 93.25 -6.50
C SER A 84 -4.57 93.38 -5.02
N LEU A 85 -3.55 93.72 -4.23
CA LEU A 85 -3.69 94.05 -2.82
C LEU A 85 -3.66 95.56 -2.67
N ILE A 86 -4.78 96.15 -2.26
CA ILE A 86 -4.93 97.59 -2.01
C ILE A 86 -4.73 97.82 -0.53
N GLY A 87 -3.74 98.65 -0.16
CA GLY A 87 -3.42 98.94 1.24
C GLY A 87 -4.53 99.73 1.93
N GLN A 88 -4.99 99.21 3.07
CA GLN A 88 -6.02 99.78 3.93
C GLN A 88 -5.44 100.19 5.30
N ASP A 89 -6.26 100.83 6.13
CA ASP A 89 -5.88 101.34 7.46
C ASP A 89 -4.58 102.15 7.45
N ARG A 90 -3.48 101.51 7.88
CA ARG A 90 -2.13 102.07 8.09
C ARG A 90 -1.31 102.15 6.80
N TYR A 91 -1.75 101.44 5.77
CA TYR A 91 -1.08 101.31 4.48
C TYR A 91 -1.82 102.05 3.37
N ASN A 92 -1.13 102.30 2.26
CA ASN A 92 -1.69 102.84 1.02
C ASN A 92 -1.02 102.20 -0.21
N GLY A 93 -1.48 102.56 -1.41
CA GLY A 93 -0.95 102.02 -2.66
C GLY A 93 -1.51 100.63 -2.98
N GLU A 94 -1.10 100.11 -4.13
CA GLU A 94 -1.54 98.83 -4.68
C GLU A 94 -0.32 97.98 -5.06
N ILE A 95 -0.41 96.68 -4.87
CA ILE A 95 0.58 95.72 -5.36
C ILE A 95 -0.07 94.46 -5.89
N THR A 96 0.34 94.02 -7.08
CA THR A 96 -0.05 92.71 -7.61
C THR A 96 0.78 91.60 -6.96
N VAL A 97 0.10 90.60 -6.44
CA VAL A 97 0.66 89.31 -6.02
C VAL A 97 0.31 88.21 -7.01
N SER A 98 1.13 87.18 -7.10
CA SER A 98 0.94 86.01 -7.97
C SER A 98 0.87 84.73 -7.16
N PHE A 99 0.09 83.77 -7.63
CA PHE A 99 -0.08 82.45 -7.02
C PHE A 99 -0.29 81.40 -8.10
N TYR A 100 0.03 80.14 -7.81
CA TYR A 100 -0.33 79.01 -8.65
C TYR A 100 -1.60 78.35 -8.13
N ILE A 101 -2.46 77.88 -9.04
CA ILE A 101 -3.69 77.16 -8.71
C ILE A 101 -3.46 75.69 -9.03
N VAL A 102 -3.45 74.87 -7.99
CA VAL A 102 -3.36 73.40 -8.10
C VAL A 102 -4.57 72.84 -7.34
N PRO A 103 -5.48 72.09 -8.00
CA PRO A 103 -6.68 71.57 -7.34
C PRO A 103 -6.36 70.73 -6.11
N ALA A 104 -7.20 70.77 -5.09
CA ALA A 104 -7.02 69.91 -3.91
C ALA A 104 -7.21 68.42 -4.30
N LEU A 105 -6.37 67.54 -3.77
CA LEU A 105 -6.49 66.10 -4.01
C LEU A 105 -7.84 65.57 -3.51
N GLU A 106 -8.34 66.06 -2.37
CA GLU A 106 -9.63 65.67 -1.79
C GLU A 106 -10.84 66.01 -2.68
N ASP A 107 -10.77 67.08 -3.48
CA ASP A 107 -11.82 67.44 -4.45
C ASP A 107 -11.89 66.45 -5.63
N ASN A 108 -10.82 65.67 -5.87
CA ASN A 108 -10.64 64.79 -7.03
C ASN A 108 -10.61 63.29 -6.66
N LEU A 109 -10.18 62.96 -5.43
CA LEU A 109 -10.13 61.61 -4.86
C LEU A 109 -11.33 61.35 -3.93
N ILE A 110 -12.54 61.60 -4.44
CA ILE A 110 -13.80 61.63 -3.69
C ILE A 110 -14.11 60.28 -3.02
N ASN A 111 -13.80 59.17 -3.69
CA ASN A 111 -14.04 57.80 -3.21
C ASN A 111 -12.77 57.20 -2.59
N THR A 112 -12.61 57.40 -1.28
CA THR A 112 -11.46 56.89 -0.50
C THR A 112 -11.59 55.43 -0.08
N ASN A 113 -12.80 54.85 -0.07
CA ASN A 113 -13.00 53.42 0.20
C ASN A 113 -12.98 52.63 -1.12
N LEU A 114 -11.87 51.93 -1.35
CA LEU A 114 -11.61 51.17 -2.57
C LEU A 114 -12.31 49.80 -2.57
N GLY A 115 -12.88 49.37 -1.44
CA GLY A 115 -13.56 48.08 -1.29
C GLY A 115 -12.58 46.91 -1.14
N THR A 116 -12.81 45.82 -1.87
CA THR A 116 -11.92 44.64 -1.84
C THR A 116 -10.99 44.65 -3.05
N ILE A 117 -9.68 44.63 -2.79
CA ILE A 117 -8.62 44.64 -3.80
C ILE A 117 -7.83 43.31 -3.81
N SER A 118 -7.20 43.00 -4.94
CA SER A 118 -6.54 41.69 -5.16
C SER A 118 -5.25 41.50 -4.36
N SER A 119 -4.54 42.57 -4.03
CA SER A 119 -3.30 42.55 -3.25
C SER A 119 -2.93 43.95 -2.76
N LYS A 120 -1.95 44.05 -1.86
CA LYS A 120 -1.36 45.32 -1.39
C LYS A 120 -0.29 45.91 -2.33
N SER A 121 -0.24 45.48 -3.60
CA SER A 121 0.72 46.08 -4.55
C SER A 121 0.24 47.47 -4.98
N GLU A 122 1.18 48.39 -5.21
CA GLU A 122 0.88 49.75 -5.68
C GLU A 122 -0.06 49.72 -6.91
N SER A 123 0.22 48.87 -7.90
CA SER A 123 -0.58 48.75 -9.11
C SER A 123 -2.03 48.32 -8.85
N ALA A 124 -2.27 47.47 -7.85
CA ALA A 124 -3.62 47.05 -7.47
C ALA A 124 -4.40 48.19 -6.78
N ILE A 125 -3.72 48.97 -5.93
CA ILE A 125 -4.29 50.14 -5.25
C ILE A 125 -4.57 51.24 -6.28
N ARG A 126 -3.61 51.57 -7.16
CA ARG A 126 -3.75 52.56 -8.24
C ARG A 126 -4.90 52.22 -9.18
N ASN A 127 -5.02 50.96 -9.61
CA ASN A 127 -6.15 50.51 -10.44
C ASN A 127 -7.51 50.64 -9.71
N ALA A 128 -7.56 50.35 -8.41
CA ALA A 128 -8.79 50.51 -7.63
C ALA A 128 -9.17 51.98 -7.41
N ILE A 129 -8.18 52.87 -7.23
CA ILE A 129 -8.38 54.32 -7.18
C ILE A 129 -9.01 54.82 -8.49
N LEU A 130 -8.42 54.48 -9.64
CA LEU A 130 -8.92 54.86 -10.96
C LEU A 130 -10.32 54.30 -11.24
N SER A 131 -10.59 53.06 -10.81
CA SER A 131 -11.92 52.46 -10.95
C SER A 131 -13.02 53.15 -10.12
N LYS A 132 -12.64 53.88 -9.07
CA LYS A 132 -13.56 54.59 -8.16
C LYS A 132 -13.58 56.10 -8.38
N ASN A 133 -12.54 56.65 -8.99
CA ASN A 133 -12.34 58.07 -9.25
C ASN A 133 -11.89 58.19 -10.71
N PRO A 134 -12.75 57.92 -11.71
CA PRO A 134 -12.34 57.80 -13.12
C PRO A 134 -11.76 59.09 -13.71
N ASP A 135 -12.09 60.24 -13.12
CA ASP A 135 -11.64 61.57 -13.56
C ASP A 135 -10.29 61.99 -12.95
N ILE A 136 -9.70 61.19 -12.04
CA ILE A 136 -8.40 61.51 -11.42
C ILE A 136 -7.24 61.25 -12.40
N ASN A 137 -6.29 62.17 -12.47
CA ASN A 137 -5.09 62.00 -13.29
C ASN A 137 -4.21 60.87 -12.70
N ILE A 138 -4.02 59.80 -13.47
CA ILE A 138 -3.22 58.62 -13.10
C ILE A 138 -1.77 58.93 -12.70
N TYR A 139 -1.21 60.03 -13.23
CA TYR A 139 0.15 60.50 -12.92
C TYR A 139 0.18 61.62 -11.88
N GLY A 140 -0.98 62.08 -11.39
CA GLY A 140 -1.09 63.20 -10.46
C GLY A 140 -0.85 62.88 -8.99
N PHE A 141 -0.47 61.65 -8.65
CA PHE A 141 -0.31 61.23 -7.25
C PHE A 141 0.65 60.04 -7.07
N GLU A 142 1.32 60.03 -5.92
CA GLU A 142 2.10 58.92 -5.39
C GLU A 142 1.29 58.11 -4.36
N ILE A 143 1.65 56.84 -4.17
CA ILE A 143 1.03 55.93 -3.21
C ILE A 143 2.12 55.46 -2.24
N THR A 144 2.00 55.85 -0.98
CA THR A 144 2.96 55.56 0.09
C THR A 144 2.27 54.92 1.29
N GLU A 145 3.04 54.58 2.33
CA GLU A 145 2.53 54.09 3.63
C GLU A 145 1.50 52.94 3.54
N ILE A 146 1.72 51.99 2.61
CA ILE A 146 0.80 50.89 2.35
C ILE A 146 0.78 49.87 3.50
N ASP A 147 -0.34 49.75 4.20
CA ASP A 147 -0.60 48.76 5.24
C ASP A 147 -1.49 47.59 4.75
N SER A 148 -2.10 46.83 5.67
CA SER A 148 -3.01 45.71 5.37
C SER A 148 -4.42 46.12 4.91
N THR A 149 -4.78 47.39 5.09
CA THR A 149 -6.13 47.95 5.12
C THR A 149 -6.21 49.40 4.61
N SER A 150 -5.08 50.10 4.48
CA SER A 150 -5.01 51.49 4.02
C SER A 150 -3.71 51.79 3.27
N ALA A 151 -3.69 52.95 2.59
CA ALA A 151 -2.49 53.56 2.02
C ALA A 151 -2.63 55.09 2.00
N LEU A 152 -1.52 55.81 2.08
CA LEU A 152 -1.49 57.26 1.92
C LEU A 152 -1.34 57.62 0.44
N ILE A 153 -2.17 58.54 -0.04
CA ILE A 153 -2.10 59.10 -1.39
C ILE A 153 -1.67 60.54 -1.28
N THR A 154 -0.56 60.91 -1.92
CA THR A 154 -0.03 62.28 -1.92
C THR A 154 -0.09 62.81 -3.34
N GLY A 155 -0.68 64.00 -3.51
CA GLY A 155 -0.73 64.66 -4.81
C GLY A 155 0.65 65.11 -5.28
N ASP A 156 0.86 65.09 -6.60
CA ASP A 156 2.02 65.74 -7.22
C ASP A 156 1.85 67.26 -7.15
N ASP A 157 2.90 67.97 -6.70
CA ASP A 157 2.89 69.42 -6.44
C ASP A 157 2.44 70.29 -7.63
N PHE A 158 2.45 69.76 -8.86
CA PHE A 158 2.01 70.46 -10.07
C PHE A 158 0.60 70.04 -10.56
N ILE A 159 0.01 68.98 -10.00
CA ILE A 159 -1.26 68.39 -10.47
C ILE A 159 -2.33 68.38 -9.37
N TYR A 160 -2.01 67.96 -8.15
CA TYR A 160 -2.93 67.94 -7.01
C TYR A 160 -2.24 68.37 -5.71
N ASN A 161 -2.85 69.28 -4.94
CA ASN A 161 -2.33 69.70 -3.65
C ASN A 161 -2.89 68.86 -2.49
N GLY A 162 -2.03 68.49 -1.54
CA GLY A 162 -2.38 67.77 -0.31
C GLY A 162 -2.29 66.24 -0.40
N SER A 163 -2.65 65.57 0.70
CA SER A 163 -2.63 64.10 0.82
C SER A 163 -3.87 63.57 1.54
N LEU A 164 -4.22 62.31 1.26
CA LEU A 164 -5.44 61.67 1.75
C LEU A 164 -5.24 60.16 1.89
N THR A 165 -5.74 59.56 2.98
CA THR A 165 -5.68 58.11 3.19
C THR A 165 -6.84 57.41 2.48
N VAL A 166 -6.54 56.38 1.68
CA VAL A 166 -7.53 55.45 1.13
C VAL A 166 -7.59 54.17 1.97
N VAL A 167 -8.75 53.53 2.02
CA VAL A 167 -8.98 52.29 2.78
C VAL A 167 -9.49 51.17 1.88
N PHE A 168 -9.10 49.93 2.20
CA PHE A 168 -9.41 48.73 1.43
C PHE A 168 -9.41 47.47 2.30
N THR A 169 -9.84 46.36 1.69
CA THR A 169 -9.71 45.00 2.23
C THR A 169 -8.98 44.13 1.21
N ILE A 170 -8.05 43.28 1.65
CA ILE A 170 -7.38 42.34 0.75
C ILE A 170 -8.27 41.11 0.54
N GLN A 171 -8.44 40.69 -0.72
CA GLN A 171 -9.17 39.47 -1.06
C GLN A 171 -8.51 38.25 -0.40
N ALA A 172 -9.28 37.50 0.40
CA ALA A 172 -8.78 36.31 1.08
C ALA A 172 -8.34 35.23 0.06
N ILE A 173 -7.03 34.93 0.03
CA ILE A 173 -6.46 33.89 -0.83
C ILE A 173 -6.91 32.52 -0.31
N LYS A 174 -7.92 31.94 -0.96
CA LYS A 174 -8.39 30.59 -0.70
C LYS A 174 -7.34 29.56 -1.17
N PRO A 175 -6.77 28.71 -0.30
CA PRO A 175 -5.76 27.72 -0.69
C PRO A 175 -6.31 26.71 -1.71
N ASN A 176 -5.45 26.18 -2.58
CA ASN A 176 -5.86 25.20 -3.60
C ASN A 176 -6.26 23.85 -2.95
N LEU A 177 -7.29 23.19 -3.47
CA LEU A 177 -7.72 21.85 -3.05
C LEU A 177 -6.59 20.81 -3.10
N SER A 178 -5.61 20.98 -4.00
CA SER A 178 -4.42 20.10 -4.06
C SER A 178 -3.58 20.09 -2.77
N SER A 179 -3.72 21.11 -1.91
CA SER A 179 -3.03 21.17 -0.60
C SER A 179 -3.77 20.43 0.52
N VAL A 180 -5.03 20.02 0.30
CA VAL A 180 -5.87 19.34 1.30
C VAL A 180 -6.42 17.98 0.86
N ILE A 181 -6.51 17.70 -0.44
CA ILE A 181 -6.81 16.37 -0.99
C ILE A 181 -5.48 15.62 -1.18
N THR A 182 -5.00 15.02 -0.10
CA THR A 182 -3.76 14.22 -0.09
C THR A 182 -4.02 12.74 -0.34
N LYS A 183 -5.24 12.26 -0.05
CA LYS A 183 -5.72 10.92 -0.42
C LYS A 183 -6.60 11.03 -1.65
N LYS A 184 -6.03 10.64 -2.81
CA LYS A 184 -6.66 10.75 -4.14
C LYS A 184 -7.31 9.45 -4.61
N ASP A 185 -6.80 8.31 -4.16
CA ASP A 185 -7.51 7.04 -4.31
C ASP A 185 -8.55 6.92 -3.18
N LEU A 186 -9.79 6.65 -3.56
CA LEU A 186 -10.93 6.50 -2.65
C LEU A 186 -11.22 5.03 -2.33
N GLY A 187 -10.53 4.08 -2.99
CA GLY A 187 -10.74 2.66 -2.82
C GLY A 187 -12.02 2.15 -3.49
N ILE A 188 -12.67 1.16 -2.87
CA ILE A 188 -13.89 0.55 -3.38
C ILE A 188 -15.11 1.37 -2.95
N LEU A 189 -15.93 1.78 -3.92
CA LEU A 189 -17.19 2.49 -3.71
C LEU A 189 -18.38 1.63 -4.15
N SER A 190 -19.54 1.81 -3.52
CA SER A 190 -20.79 1.09 -3.87
C SER A 190 -21.35 1.50 -5.23
N ASP A 191 -21.07 2.73 -5.67
CA ASP A 191 -21.45 3.31 -6.95
C ASP A 191 -20.51 4.49 -7.27
N ASN A 192 -20.72 5.15 -8.42
CA ASN A 192 -20.08 6.41 -8.77
C ASN A 192 -21.02 7.62 -8.66
N ASN A 193 -22.02 7.59 -7.77
CA ASN A 193 -22.88 8.74 -7.55
C ASN A 193 -22.09 9.88 -6.89
N VAL A 194 -22.47 11.12 -7.24
CA VAL A 194 -21.86 12.37 -6.71
C VAL A 194 -21.76 12.34 -5.19
N LEU A 195 -22.81 11.89 -4.48
CA LEU A 195 -22.84 11.84 -3.02
C LEU A 195 -21.86 10.82 -2.44
N THR A 196 -21.81 9.60 -3.00
CA THR A 196 -20.89 8.52 -2.57
C THR A 196 -19.45 8.96 -2.71
N ILE A 197 -19.09 9.54 -3.86
CA ILE A 197 -17.75 10.06 -4.13
C ILE A 197 -17.44 11.25 -3.20
N GLN A 198 -18.38 12.20 -3.02
CA GLN A 198 -18.18 13.36 -2.14
C GLN A 198 -17.95 12.94 -0.68
N GLN A 199 -18.73 11.97 -0.19
CA GLN A 199 -18.57 11.41 1.15
C GLN A 199 -17.23 10.69 1.31
N ALA A 200 -16.80 9.88 0.33
CA ALA A 200 -15.51 9.20 0.36
C ALA A 200 -14.33 10.19 0.35
N VAL A 201 -14.39 11.24 -0.49
CA VAL A 201 -13.40 12.34 -0.51
C VAL A 201 -13.30 13.02 0.86
N ILE A 202 -14.43 13.36 1.49
CA ILE A 202 -14.46 14.00 2.82
C ILE A 202 -13.95 13.06 3.91
N LYS A 203 -14.36 11.78 3.90
CA LYS A 203 -13.93 10.75 4.86
C LYS A 203 -12.41 10.58 4.88
N LEU A 204 -11.78 10.58 3.71
CA LEU A 204 -10.32 10.41 3.56
C LEU A 204 -9.54 11.72 3.70
N ASN A 205 -10.19 12.87 3.54
CA ASN A 205 -9.58 14.19 3.63
C ASN A 205 -10.38 15.09 4.61
N PRO A 206 -10.39 14.78 5.93
CA PRO A 206 -11.35 15.30 6.92
C PRO A 206 -11.26 16.80 7.22
N LYS A 207 -10.33 17.53 6.58
CA LYS A 207 -10.32 19.01 6.59
C LYS A 207 -11.41 19.60 5.70
N LEU A 208 -11.97 18.83 4.77
CA LEU A 208 -13.03 19.24 3.84
C LEU A 208 -14.43 19.03 4.42
N THR A 209 -15.39 19.81 3.92
CA THR A 209 -16.83 19.64 4.17
C THR A 209 -17.60 19.63 2.85
N THR A 210 -18.88 19.25 2.88
CA THR A 210 -19.77 19.32 1.70
C THR A 210 -19.94 20.74 1.14
N LYS A 211 -19.68 21.78 1.95
CA LYS A 211 -19.67 23.17 1.48
C LYS A 211 -18.43 23.52 0.66
N ASP A 212 -17.34 22.76 0.77
CA ASP A 212 -16.06 23.11 0.14
C ASP A 212 -15.91 22.56 -1.29
N ILE A 213 -16.57 21.45 -1.61
CA ILE A 213 -16.32 20.66 -2.82
C ILE A 213 -17.59 20.25 -3.59
N ASN A 214 -17.47 20.20 -4.91
CA ASN A 214 -18.44 19.58 -5.81
C ASN A 214 -17.74 18.52 -6.70
N ILE A 215 -18.45 17.44 -7.06
CA ILE A 215 -17.93 16.35 -7.89
C ILE A 215 -18.45 16.47 -9.32
N THR A 216 -17.57 16.32 -10.30
CA THR A 216 -17.87 16.40 -11.74
C THR A 216 -17.01 15.40 -12.51
N SER A 217 -17.19 15.30 -13.84
CA SER A 217 -16.32 14.49 -14.72
C SER A 217 -16.17 13.04 -14.22
N ILE A 218 -17.29 12.46 -13.80
CA ILE A 218 -17.35 11.12 -13.20
C ILE A 218 -17.24 10.09 -14.32
N THR A 219 -16.42 9.07 -14.09
CA THR A 219 -16.25 7.89 -14.94
C THR A 219 -16.51 6.62 -14.11
N GLN A 220 -16.22 5.44 -14.65
CA GLN A 220 -16.32 4.18 -13.91
C GLN A 220 -15.22 4.01 -12.83
N THR A 221 -14.11 4.76 -12.91
CA THR A 221 -12.94 4.58 -12.03
C THR A 221 -12.32 5.87 -11.53
N SER A 222 -12.90 7.03 -11.83
CA SER A 222 -12.38 8.33 -11.42
C SER A 222 -13.43 9.44 -11.45
N ALA A 223 -13.14 10.54 -10.75
CA ALA A 223 -13.92 11.77 -10.82
C ALA A 223 -13.04 13.01 -10.58
N ARG A 224 -13.58 14.20 -10.86
CA ARG A 224 -12.94 15.49 -10.58
C ARG A 224 -13.65 16.23 -9.46
N VAL A 225 -12.93 16.45 -8.37
CA VAL A 225 -13.33 17.29 -7.23
C VAL A 225 -12.98 18.74 -7.56
N ASN A 226 -13.95 19.66 -7.54
CA ASN A 226 -13.71 21.09 -7.73
C ASN A 226 -14.12 21.89 -6.48
N SER A 227 -13.48 23.04 -6.26
CA SER A 227 -13.88 23.97 -5.21
C SER A 227 -15.22 24.63 -5.54
N THR A 228 -16.08 24.83 -4.54
CA THR A 228 -17.30 25.64 -4.66
C THR A 228 -17.00 27.15 -4.49
N SER A 229 -17.87 28.01 -5.01
CA SER A 229 -17.79 29.46 -4.81
C SER A 229 -17.92 29.87 -3.33
N ALA A 230 -18.76 29.17 -2.57
CA ALA A 230 -18.97 29.38 -1.13
C ALA A 230 -17.93 28.68 -0.23
N GLY A 231 -17.10 27.79 -0.77
CA GLY A 231 -16.14 26.97 -0.04
C GLY A 231 -14.87 27.71 0.37
N ARG A 232 -14.04 27.09 1.21
CA ARG A 232 -12.80 27.69 1.74
C ARG A 232 -11.59 27.57 0.80
N TYR A 233 -11.72 26.84 -0.30
CA TYR A 233 -10.62 26.44 -1.19
C TYR A 233 -10.82 26.91 -2.64
N THR A 234 -9.80 26.76 -3.48
CA THR A 234 -9.82 27.01 -4.93
C THR A 234 -9.34 25.79 -5.73
N GLY A 235 -9.56 25.78 -7.04
CA GLY A 235 -8.99 24.77 -7.94
C GLY A 235 -9.72 23.44 -7.91
N SER A 236 -9.03 22.38 -8.31
CA SER A 236 -9.64 21.07 -8.57
C SER A 236 -8.61 19.93 -8.57
N VAL A 237 -9.02 18.74 -8.15
CA VAL A 237 -8.18 17.54 -8.03
C VAL A 237 -8.92 16.34 -8.62
N ASN A 238 -8.23 15.53 -9.43
CA ASN A 238 -8.76 14.24 -9.88
C ASN A 238 -8.55 13.17 -8.80
N VAL A 239 -9.55 12.33 -8.60
CA VAL A 239 -9.58 11.20 -7.65
C VAL A 239 -9.92 9.91 -8.39
N THR A 240 -9.44 8.77 -7.90
CA THR A 240 -9.66 7.44 -8.48
C THR A 240 -10.43 6.54 -7.51
N PHE A 241 -11.09 5.50 -8.02
CA PHE A 241 -11.83 4.51 -7.24
C PHE A 241 -12.15 3.27 -8.08
N THR A 242 -12.65 2.22 -7.44
CA THR A 242 -13.25 1.04 -8.10
C THR A 242 -14.72 0.91 -7.69
N ILE A 243 -15.63 0.68 -8.63
CA ILE A 243 -17.05 0.48 -8.30
C ILE A 243 -17.34 -1.00 -8.07
N GLN A 244 -18.07 -1.30 -6.98
CA GLN A 244 -18.65 -2.61 -6.73
C GLN A 244 -19.87 -2.84 -7.65
N VAL A 245 -19.65 -3.47 -8.81
CA VAL A 245 -20.74 -3.76 -9.78
C VAL A 245 -21.66 -4.88 -9.27
N VAL A 246 -22.78 -4.50 -8.68
CA VAL A 246 -23.84 -5.45 -8.26
C VAL A 246 -24.64 -5.90 -9.50
N LYS A 247 -24.21 -7.02 -10.11
CA LYS A 247 -25.01 -7.71 -11.14
C LYS A 247 -26.25 -8.37 -10.51
N PRO A 248 -27.48 -8.12 -11.02
CA PRO A 248 -28.70 -8.73 -10.47
C PRO A 248 -28.70 -10.26 -10.61
N ASN A 249 -29.39 -10.96 -9.71
CA ASN A 249 -29.41 -12.43 -9.73
C ASN A 249 -30.20 -12.95 -10.95
N LEU A 250 -29.73 -14.04 -11.57
CA LEU A 250 -30.34 -14.68 -12.75
C LEU A 250 -31.80 -15.09 -12.49
N SER A 251 -32.18 -15.40 -11.25
CA SER A 251 -33.56 -15.68 -10.83
C SER A 251 -34.54 -14.51 -11.06
N SER A 252 -34.03 -13.29 -11.19
CA SER A 252 -34.87 -12.11 -11.51
C SER A 252 -35.32 -12.05 -12.98
N VAL A 253 -34.74 -12.85 -13.86
CA VAL A 253 -35.00 -12.82 -15.32
C VAL A 253 -35.27 -14.20 -15.93
N LEU A 254 -34.76 -15.29 -15.34
CA LEU A 254 -35.13 -16.66 -15.70
C LEU A 254 -36.32 -17.11 -14.86
N ILE A 255 -37.49 -16.53 -15.16
CA ILE A 255 -38.73 -16.73 -14.39
C ILE A 255 -39.48 -17.97 -14.88
N ASN A 256 -39.44 -18.24 -16.20
CA ASN A 256 -40.08 -19.42 -16.79
C ASN A 256 -39.14 -20.62 -16.73
N THR A 257 -39.17 -21.33 -15.61
CA THR A 257 -38.31 -22.49 -15.33
C THR A 257 -38.81 -23.81 -15.90
N ASN A 258 -40.11 -23.97 -16.18
CA ASN A 258 -40.65 -25.17 -16.83
C ASN A 258 -40.63 -25.03 -18.36
N LEU A 259 -39.75 -25.78 -19.00
CA LEU A 259 -39.52 -25.78 -20.45
C LEU A 259 -40.55 -26.65 -21.19
N GLY A 260 -41.21 -27.60 -20.53
CA GLY A 260 -42.21 -28.50 -21.12
C GLY A 260 -41.58 -29.70 -21.83
N SER A 261 -42.21 -30.19 -22.89
CA SER A 261 -41.69 -31.33 -23.66
C SER A 261 -40.54 -30.92 -24.59
N LEU A 262 -39.40 -31.59 -24.46
CA LEU A 262 -38.22 -31.47 -25.33
C LEU A 262 -38.01 -32.77 -26.13
N GLN A 263 -37.30 -32.69 -27.25
CA GLN A 263 -36.94 -33.85 -28.07
C GLN A 263 -35.84 -34.71 -27.41
N ASP A 264 -34.92 -34.05 -26.72
CA ASP A 264 -33.81 -34.62 -25.98
C ASP A 264 -33.40 -33.65 -24.85
N ASN A 265 -32.41 -34.03 -24.06
CA ASN A 265 -31.78 -33.17 -23.05
C ASN A 265 -30.43 -32.61 -23.51
N ASN A 266 -30.19 -32.45 -24.82
CA ASN A 266 -28.96 -31.81 -25.28
C ASN A 266 -28.92 -30.35 -24.82
N THR A 267 -27.74 -29.87 -24.42
CA THR A 267 -27.52 -28.50 -23.93
C THR A 267 -28.07 -27.45 -24.89
N SER A 268 -27.91 -27.66 -26.21
CA SER A 268 -28.44 -26.79 -27.26
C SER A 268 -29.97 -26.75 -27.29
N THR A 269 -30.64 -27.90 -27.15
CA THR A 269 -32.11 -28.03 -27.09
C THR A 269 -32.67 -27.31 -25.86
N ILE A 270 -32.04 -27.52 -24.70
CA ILE A 270 -32.43 -26.88 -23.42
C ILE A 270 -32.19 -25.37 -23.51
N GLN A 271 -31.02 -24.92 -24.00
CA GLN A 271 -30.70 -23.50 -24.15
C GLN A 271 -31.68 -22.79 -25.10
N ALA A 272 -31.98 -23.39 -26.26
CA ALA A 272 -32.97 -22.87 -27.19
C ALA A 272 -34.35 -22.69 -26.52
N SER A 273 -34.79 -23.67 -25.73
CA SER A 273 -36.07 -23.56 -25.01
C SER A 273 -36.05 -22.56 -23.85
N ILE A 274 -34.92 -22.34 -23.17
CA ILE A 274 -34.79 -21.31 -22.13
C ILE A 274 -34.93 -19.92 -22.75
N LEU A 275 -34.17 -19.66 -23.82
CA LEU A 275 -34.15 -18.36 -24.50
C LEU A 275 -35.51 -18.04 -25.15
N ALA A 276 -36.18 -19.04 -25.74
CA ALA A 276 -37.53 -18.89 -26.29
C ALA A 276 -38.58 -18.53 -25.23
N LYS A 277 -38.41 -18.98 -23.98
CA LYS A 277 -39.36 -18.73 -22.87
C LYS A 277 -38.98 -17.56 -21.96
N ASN A 278 -37.73 -17.08 -22.04
CA ASN A 278 -37.20 -16.01 -21.19
C ASN A 278 -36.50 -14.98 -22.09
N SER A 279 -37.27 -14.28 -22.92
CA SER A 279 -36.80 -13.42 -24.03
C SER A 279 -35.86 -12.26 -23.65
N ASN A 280 -35.71 -11.96 -22.36
CA ASN A 280 -34.76 -10.96 -21.86
C ASN A 280 -33.33 -11.51 -21.65
N LEU A 281 -33.13 -12.83 -21.73
CA LEU A 281 -31.82 -13.49 -21.66
C LEU A 281 -31.17 -13.59 -23.04
N LEU A 282 -29.85 -13.42 -23.08
CA LEU A 282 -29.03 -13.75 -24.25
C LEU A 282 -28.33 -15.08 -24.04
N ALA A 283 -28.00 -15.80 -25.11
CA ALA A 283 -27.22 -17.04 -25.02
C ALA A 283 -25.87 -16.83 -24.29
N SER A 284 -25.27 -15.64 -24.43
CA SER A 284 -24.04 -15.24 -23.75
C SER A 284 -24.19 -14.97 -22.25
N ASP A 285 -25.41 -14.80 -21.73
CA ASP A 285 -25.63 -14.57 -20.30
C ASP A 285 -25.63 -15.86 -19.48
N ILE A 286 -25.87 -17.01 -20.12
CA ILE A 286 -26.15 -18.28 -19.44
C ILE A 286 -25.27 -19.44 -19.92
N SER A 287 -24.76 -20.21 -18.97
CA SER A 287 -24.27 -21.58 -19.19
C SER A 287 -25.25 -22.58 -18.56
N ILE A 288 -25.23 -23.83 -19.02
CA ILE A 288 -26.11 -24.89 -18.51
C ILE A 288 -25.25 -26.07 -18.12
N ASP A 289 -25.43 -26.56 -16.91
CA ASP A 289 -24.81 -27.78 -16.37
C ASP A 289 -25.86 -28.62 -15.61
N SER A 290 -25.42 -29.69 -14.95
CA SER A 290 -26.28 -30.52 -14.08
C SER A 290 -27.54 -31.02 -14.79
N ILE A 291 -27.40 -31.42 -16.05
CA ILE A 291 -28.53 -31.84 -16.91
C ILE A 291 -28.96 -33.26 -16.52
N THR A 292 -30.27 -33.45 -16.33
CA THR A 292 -30.90 -34.74 -16.04
C THR A 292 -31.91 -35.10 -17.16
N GLN A 293 -32.69 -36.17 -16.99
CA GLN A 293 -33.81 -36.46 -17.89
C GLN A 293 -34.96 -35.44 -17.78
N THR A 294 -35.08 -34.72 -16.66
CA THR A 294 -36.26 -33.87 -16.37
C THR A 294 -35.92 -32.48 -15.86
N SER A 295 -34.63 -32.12 -15.80
CA SER A 295 -34.17 -30.83 -15.30
C SER A 295 -32.78 -30.46 -15.79
N ALA A 296 -32.39 -29.20 -15.64
CA ALA A 296 -31.02 -28.73 -15.77
C ALA A 296 -30.78 -27.55 -14.82
N ARG A 297 -29.51 -27.22 -14.55
CA ARG A 297 -29.13 -26.01 -13.83
C ARG A 297 -28.58 -24.99 -14.82
N VAL A 298 -29.03 -23.75 -14.71
CA VAL A 298 -28.63 -22.64 -15.56
C VAL A 298 -27.87 -21.63 -14.71
N ASN A 299 -26.63 -21.32 -15.06
CA ASN A 299 -25.76 -20.41 -14.33
C ASN A 299 -25.53 -19.14 -15.13
N SER A 300 -25.29 -18.02 -14.45
CA SER A 300 -24.80 -16.79 -15.09
C SER A 300 -23.35 -16.97 -15.54
N THR A 301 -23.02 -16.57 -16.76
CA THR A 301 -21.63 -16.53 -17.24
C THR A 301 -20.85 -15.39 -16.58
N SER A 302 -19.51 -15.51 -16.51
CA SER A 302 -18.63 -14.46 -15.97
C SER A 302 -18.70 -13.15 -16.75
N SER A 303 -18.84 -13.24 -18.09
CA SER A 303 -19.09 -12.12 -19.00
C SER A 303 -20.55 -11.65 -19.04
N GLY A 304 -21.49 -12.43 -18.50
CA GLY A 304 -22.93 -12.19 -18.56
C GLY A 304 -23.42 -11.05 -17.67
N ARG A 305 -24.66 -10.62 -17.89
CA ARG A 305 -25.29 -9.47 -17.20
C ARG A 305 -25.79 -9.78 -15.77
N TYR A 306 -25.76 -11.04 -15.34
CA TYR A 306 -26.40 -11.53 -14.11
C TYR A 306 -25.43 -12.26 -13.17
N THR A 307 -25.89 -12.66 -11.98
CA THR A 307 -25.18 -13.53 -11.02
C THR A 307 -26.01 -14.73 -10.57
N GLY A 308 -25.38 -15.79 -10.10
CA GLY A 308 -26.06 -16.95 -9.51
C GLY A 308 -26.62 -17.95 -10.53
N SER A 309 -27.52 -18.81 -10.07
CA SER A 309 -28.01 -19.95 -10.86
C SER A 309 -29.48 -20.28 -10.58
N VAL A 310 -30.18 -20.84 -11.57
CA VAL A 310 -31.60 -21.20 -11.53
C VAL A 310 -31.79 -22.59 -12.12
N ASN A 311 -32.58 -23.44 -11.47
CA ASN A 311 -32.93 -24.76 -12.01
C ASN A 311 -34.16 -24.68 -12.92
N VAL A 312 -34.11 -25.41 -14.03
CA VAL A 312 -35.20 -25.55 -15.02
C VAL A 312 -35.66 -27.01 -15.10
N THR A 313 -36.89 -27.25 -15.56
CA THR A 313 -37.50 -28.59 -15.66
C THR A 313 -38.13 -28.85 -17.04
N PHE A 314 -38.19 -30.12 -17.44
CA PHE A 314 -38.73 -30.56 -18.75
C PHE A 314 -39.12 -32.04 -18.74
N ILE A 315 -39.66 -32.52 -19.86
CA ILE A 315 -39.98 -33.94 -20.14
C ILE A 315 -39.41 -34.30 -21.52
N ILE A 316 -38.71 -35.43 -21.67
CA ILE A 316 -38.18 -35.86 -22.96
C ILE A 316 -39.18 -36.76 -23.69
N ASN A 317 -39.52 -36.42 -24.95
CA ASN A 317 -40.39 -37.23 -25.80
C ASN A 317 -39.56 -38.12 -26.75
N GLY A 318 -39.36 -39.39 -26.40
CA GLY A 318 -38.69 -40.38 -27.25
C GLY A 318 -39.19 -41.80 -27.03
N THR A 319 -39.18 -42.62 -28.08
CA THR A 319 -39.58 -44.04 -28.02
C THR A 319 -38.54 -44.85 -27.23
N LYS A 320 -38.99 -45.51 -26.16
CA LYS A 320 -38.12 -46.30 -25.27
C LYS A 320 -37.47 -47.47 -26.05
N PRO A 321 -36.14 -47.69 -25.97
CA PRO A 321 -35.48 -48.82 -26.63
C PRO A 321 -35.93 -50.17 -26.06
N GLU A 322 -35.80 -51.23 -26.85
CA GLU A 322 -36.09 -52.60 -26.39
C GLU A 322 -35.14 -53.06 -25.28
N LYS A 323 -35.67 -53.85 -24.32
CA LYS A 323 -34.95 -54.33 -23.15
C LYS A 323 -33.79 -55.26 -23.54
N THR A 324 -32.57 -54.90 -23.17
CA THR A 324 -31.34 -55.67 -23.46
C THR A 324 -30.34 -55.58 -22.29
N ASN A 325 -29.25 -56.35 -22.31
CA ASN A 325 -28.20 -56.22 -21.30
C ASN A 325 -27.31 -55.01 -21.60
N LEU A 326 -26.87 -54.30 -20.56
CA LEU A 326 -25.97 -53.14 -20.69
C LEU A 326 -24.66 -53.50 -21.40
N THR A 327 -24.14 -54.71 -21.16
CA THR A 327 -22.95 -55.27 -21.83
C THR A 327 -23.14 -55.55 -23.32
N ASN A 328 -24.38 -55.68 -23.81
CA ASN A 328 -24.66 -55.89 -25.24
C ASN A 328 -24.66 -54.57 -26.03
N VAL A 329 -24.80 -53.42 -25.35
CA VAL A 329 -24.80 -52.08 -25.97
C VAL A 329 -23.52 -51.31 -25.72
N ILE A 330 -22.83 -51.56 -24.61
CA ILE A 330 -21.48 -51.04 -24.34
C ILE A 330 -20.44 -52.10 -24.75
N THR A 331 -20.21 -52.18 -26.06
CA THR A 331 -19.23 -53.11 -26.65
C THR A 331 -17.80 -52.58 -26.56
N ASN A 332 -17.60 -51.27 -26.46
CA ASN A 332 -16.31 -50.65 -26.20
C ASN A 332 -16.29 -49.99 -24.81
N GLN A 333 -15.47 -50.54 -23.91
CA GLN A 333 -15.27 -50.04 -22.54
C GLN A 333 -14.04 -49.12 -22.41
N ASN A 334 -13.21 -49.03 -23.46
CA ASN A 334 -12.06 -48.14 -23.50
C ASN A 334 -12.35 -46.97 -24.45
N ILE A 335 -12.71 -45.82 -23.88
CA ILE A 335 -13.08 -44.63 -24.66
C ILE A 335 -11.84 -44.15 -25.44
N THR A 336 -11.98 -44.12 -26.76
CA THR A 336 -10.91 -43.86 -27.73
C THR A 336 -10.56 -42.39 -27.83
N THR A 337 -11.50 -41.50 -27.51
CA THR A 337 -11.28 -40.05 -27.47
C THR A 337 -10.53 -39.68 -26.19
N VAL A 338 -9.39 -38.98 -26.31
CA VAL A 338 -8.69 -38.39 -25.15
C VAL A 338 -9.54 -37.26 -24.58
N LEU A 339 -9.81 -37.29 -23.27
CA LEU A 339 -10.71 -36.37 -22.60
C LEU A 339 -9.92 -35.26 -21.88
N PRO A 340 -10.48 -34.04 -21.71
CA PRO A 340 -9.80 -32.97 -20.98
C PRO A 340 -9.73 -33.20 -19.45
N ASN A 341 -10.59 -34.06 -18.90
CA ASN A 341 -10.61 -34.44 -17.48
C ASN A 341 -11.50 -35.70 -17.30
N ALA A 342 -11.71 -36.14 -16.06
CA ALA A 342 -12.60 -37.25 -15.69
C ALA A 342 -14.02 -36.80 -15.28
N ASP A 343 -14.55 -35.74 -15.88
CA ASP A 343 -15.93 -35.31 -15.62
C ASP A 343 -16.96 -36.35 -16.12
N PRO A 344 -17.96 -36.74 -15.29
CA PRO A 344 -18.97 -37.74 -15.65
C PRO A 344 -19.73 -37.48 -16.96
N ASP A 345 -20.04 -36.22 -17.29
CA ASP A 345 -20.79 -35.87 -18.50
C ASP A 345 -19.88 -35.91 -19.74
N ILE A 346 -18.61 -35.48 -19.61
CA ILE A 346 -17.60 -35.61 -20.67
C ILE A 346 -17.35 -37.10 -20.99
N ILE A 347 -17.24 -37.93 -19.96
CA ILE A 347 -17.11 -39.39 -20.09
C ILE A 347 -18.36 -39.99 -20.75
N LEU A 348 -19.56 -39.61 -20.31
CA LEU A 348 -20.82 -40.14 -20.86
C LEU A 348 -20.99 -39.79 -22.34
N ASN A 349 -20.70 -38.55 -22.73
CA ASN A 349 -20.77 -38.10 -24.12
C ASN A 349 -19.78 -38.86 -25.02
N ALA A 350 -18.54 -39.06 -24.55
CA ALA A 350 -17.54 -39.81 -25.29
C ALA A 350 -17.88 -41.32 -25.36
N LEU A 351 -18.41 -41.90 -24.28
CA LEU A 351 -18.88 -43.28 -24.23
C LEU A 351 -19.99 -43.56 -25.26
N VAL A 352 -20.96 -42.64 -25.39
CA VAL A 352 -22.09 -42.76 -26.32
C VAL A 352 -21.62 -42.61 -27.77
N LYS A 353 -20.66 -41.72 -28.03
CA LYS A 353 -20.01 -41.60 -29.35
C LYS A 353 -19.30 -42.89 -29.76
N ASP A 354 -18.60 -43.53 -28.83
CA ASP A 354 -17.88 -44.79 -29.05
C ASP A 354 -18.80 -46.04 -29.06
N ASN A 355 -20.03 -45.92 -28.54
CA ASN A 355 -21.02 -46.98 -28.48
C ASN A 355 -22.36 -46.47 -29.03
N THR A 356 -22.47 -46.29 -30.34
CA THR A 356 -23.60 -45.63 -31.03
C THR A 356 -24.98 -46.29 -30.87
N LYS A 357 -25.07 -47.47 -30.23
CA LYS A 357 -26.34 -48.14 -29.84
C LYS A 357 -26.77 -47.82 -28.39
N LEU A 358 -25.93 -47.13 -27.63
CA LEU A 358 -26.18 -46.71 -26.26
C LEU A 358 -27.01 -45.42 -26.28
N ASN A 359 -28.21 -45.46 -25.71
CA ASN A 359 -29.01 -44.27 -25.50
C ASN A 359 -28.65 -43.67 -24.13
N SER A 360 -27.99 -42.51 -24.16
CA SER A 360 -27.49 -41.77 -22.99
C SER A 360 -28.52 -41.58 -21.88
N ASN A 361 -29.80 -41.47 -22.21
CA ASN A 361 -30.86 -41.25 -21.23
C ASN A 361 -30.96 -42.40 -20.22
N TYR A 362 -30.76 -43.66 -20.64
CA TYR A 362 -31.01 -44.84 -19.81
C TYR A 362 -29.76 -45.39 -19.10
N VAL A 363 -28.70 -44.60 -19.04
CA VAL A 363 -27.45 -44.87 -18.32
C VAL A 363 -26.97 -43.63 -17.58
N ARG A 364 -26.11 -43.83 -16.60
CA ARG A 364 -25.33 -42.76 -15.97
C ARG A 364 -23.93 -43.25 -15.65
N ILE A 365 -22.98 -42.33 -15.69
CA ILE A 365 -21.73 -42.47 -14.96
C ILE A 365 -22.03 -42.12 -13.50
N TYR A 366 -21.69 -42.98 -12.54
CA TYR A 366 -22.02 -42.75 -11.12
C TYR A 366 -20.80 -42.72 -10.20
N ASP A 367 -19.64 -43.11 -10.70
CA ASP A 367 -18.37 -43.16 -9.99
C ASP A 367 -17.23 -43.04 -11.01
N THR A 368 -16.22 -42.23 -10.70
CA THR A 368 -15.15 -41.82 -11.63
C THR A 368 -13.89 -41.49 -10.87
N GLY A 369 -12.73 -41.73 -11.48
CA GLY A 369 -11.47 -41.20 -10.99
C GLY A 369 -10.47 -40.97 -12.11
N PHE A 370 -9.52 -40.09 -11.85
CA PHE A 370 -8.37 -39.84 -12.71
C PHE A 370 -7.09 -40.19 -11.96
N ASN A 371 -6.17 -40.92 -12.61
CA ASN A 371 -4.82 -41.11 -12.13
C ASN A 371 -3.88 -40.26 -12.99
N SER A 372 -3.57 -39.05 -12.50
CA SER A 372 -2.71 -38.06 -13.13
C SER A 372 -1.33 -38.61 -13.50
N SER A 373 -0.74 -39.44 -12.63
CA SER A 373 0.57 -40.08 -12.86
C SER A 373 0.58 -41.05 -14.06
N SER A 374 -0.58 -41.56 -14.47
CA SER A 374 -0.72 -42.52 -15.57
C SER A 374 -1.31 -41.94 -16.86
N GLY A 375 -1.93 -40.75 -16.79
CA GLY A 375 -2.73 -40.19 -17.88
C GLY A 375 -4.02 -40.99 -18.18
N TRP A 376 -4.41 -41.93 -17.33
CA TRP A 376 -5.62 -42.73 -17.46
C TRP A 376 -6.66 -42.37 -16.40
N GLY A 377 -7.89 -42.17 -16.85
CA GLY A 377 -9.08 -42.15 -16.02
C GLY A 377 -9.85 -43.47 -16.11
N TRP A 378 -10.68 -43.69 -15.10
CA TRP A 378 -11.61 -44.80 -14.99
C TRP A 378 -13.00 -44.28 -14.63
N ALA A 379 -14.04 -45.02 -15.02
CA ALA A 379 -15.41 -44.70 -14.68
C ALA A 379 -16.26 -45.97 -14.51
N ARG A 380 -17.38 -45.85 -13.81
CA ARG A 380 -18.39 -46.90 -13.68
C ARG A 380 -19.71 -46.42 -14.24
N VAL A 381 -20.21 -47.15 -15.23
CA VAL A 381 -21.51 -46.91 -15.87
C VAL A 381 -22.53 -47.93 -15.36
N THR A 382 -23.73 -47.44 -15.05
CA THR A 382 -24.87 -48.26 -14.62
C THR A 382 -26.13 -47.77 -15.34
N SER A 383 -27.12 -48.64 -15.51
CA SER A 383 -28.40 -48.23 -16.06
C SER A 383 -29.21 -47.40 -15.06
N THR A 384 -29.93 -46.41 -15.58
CA THR A 384 -30.95 -45.66 -14.84
C THR A 384 -32.35 -46.26 -14.99
N ASP A 385 -32.55 -47.25 -15.87
CA ASP A 385 -33.81 -47.96 -16.06
C ASP A 385 -33.56 -49.40 -16.55
N GLU A 386 -33.64 -50.36 -15.62
CA GLU A 386 -33.42 -51.79 -15.90
C GLU A 386 -34.49 -52.44 -16.80
N ASN A 387 -35.52 -51.68 -17.22
CA ASN A 387 -36.43 -52.09 -18.28
C ASN A 387 -35.94 -51.68 -19.68
N VAL A 388 -34.83 -50.96 -19.79
CA VAL A 388 -34.08 -50.72 -21.03
C VAL A 388 -32.75 -51.47 -21.00
N TYR A 389 -31.90 -51.22 -19.99
CA TYR A 389 -30.59 -51.84 -19.90
C TYR A 389 -30.44 -52.61 -18.59
N ILE A 390 -30.43 -53.94 -18.67
CA ILE A 390 -30.20 -54.81 -17.52
C ILE A 390 -28.74 -54.67 -17.10
N ASN A 391 -28.50 -54.33 -15.83
CA ASN A 391 -27.17 -54.21 -15.26
C ASN A 391 -26.44 -55.57 -15.20
N PRO A 392 -25.10 -55.60 -15.30
CA PRO A 392 -24.33 -56.82 -15.03
C PRO A 392 -24.43 -57.20 -13.54
N LYS A 393 -24.01 -58.43 -13.19
CA LYS A 393 -24.16 -59.00 -11.84
C LYS A 393 -23.60 -58.11 -10.72
N ASP A 394 -22.52 -57.39 -11.00
CA ASP A 394 -21.84 -56.52 -10.03
C ASP A 394 -22.50 -55.12 -9.92
N GLY A 395 -23.58 -54.86 -10.66
CA GLY A 395 -24.37 -53.62 -10.65
C GLY A 395 -23.89 -52.54 -11.63
N TYR A 396 -22.69 -52.69 -12.19
CA TYR A 396 -22.05 -51.68 -13.04
C TYR A 396 -21.03 -52.29 -14.01
N LEU A 397 -20.70 -51.53 -15.05
CA LEU A 397 -19.62 -51.85 -15.99
C LEU A 397 -18.48 -50.84 -15.80
N ASN A 398 -17.23 -51.32 -15.77
CA ASN A 398 -16.05 -50.46 -15.69
C ASN A 398 -15.67 -49.93 -17.07
N LEU A 399 -15.13 -48.71 -17.10
CA LEU A 399 -14.66 -48.01 -18.28
C LEU A 399 -13.25 -47.45 -18.02
N THR A 400 -12.46 -47.30 -19.08
CA THR A 400 -11.18 -46.60 -19.06
C THR A 400 -11.10 -45.57 -20.18
N PHE A 401 -10.30 -44.52 -19.99
CA PHE A 401 -10.10 -43.45 -20.97
C PHE A 401 -8.78 -42.72 -20.70
N LYS A 402 -8.20 -42.07 -21.71
CA LYS A 402 -7.05 -41.18 -21.50
C LYS A 402 -7.52 -39.77 -21.17
N VAL A 403 -6.76 -39.08 -20.31
CA VAL A 403 -6.95 -37.67 -19.97
C VAL A 403 -5.73 -36.87 -20.39
N ASP A 404 -5.97 -35.70 -20.99
CA ASP A 404 -4.97 -34.65 -21.17
C ASP A 404 -5.56 -33.28 -20.82
N GLU A 405 -5.24 -32.80 -19.62
CA GLU A 405 -5.74 -31.52 -19.06
C GLU A 405 -5.31 -30.30 -19.88
N ASN A 406 -4.34 -30.47 -20.79
CA ASN A 406 -3.85 -29.44 -21.69
C ASN A 406 -4.76 -29.13 -22.88
N LEU A 407 -5.79 -29.95 -23.14
CA LEU A 407 -6.60 -29.92 -24.36
C LEU A 407 -7.44 -28.64 -24.57
N LEU A 408 -7.63 -27.80 -23.55
CA LEU A 408 -8.55 -26.65 -23.63
C LEU A 408 -7.88 -25.27 -23.75
N ALA A 409 -6.58 -25.14 -23.46
CA ALA A 409 -5.86 -23.86 -23.49
C ALA A 409 -4.75 -23.84 -24.56
N ILE A 410 -4.67 -22.76 -25.34
CA ILE A 410 -3.71 -22.60 -26.43
C ILE A 410 -2.35 -22.18 -25.84
N ASP A 411 -1.27 -22.84 -26.23
CA ASP A 411 0.07 -22.49 -25.72
C ASP A 411 0.52 -21.11 -26.25
N LEU A 412 0.99 -20.21 -25.40
CA LEU A 412 1.55 -18.92 -25.83
C LEU A 412 2.72 -19.12 -26.81
N ALA A 413 3.50 -20.19 -26.69
CA ALA A 413 4.56 -20.54 -27.65
C ALA A 413 4.03 -20.90 -29.06
N SER A 414 2.75 -21.27 -29.18
CA SER A 414 2.11 -21.53 -30.48
C SER A 414 1.52 -20.28 -31.14
N VAL A 415 1.30 -19.20 -30.37
CA VAL A 415 0.65 -17.95 -30.83
C VAL A 415 1.66 -16.81 -30.98
N ILE A 416 2.65 -16.76 -30.08
CA ILE A 416 3.74 -15.78 -30.07
C ILE A 416 4.96 -16.42 -30.74
N THR A 417 4.95 -16.44 -32.07
CA THR A 417 6.00 -17.03 -32.90
C THR A 417 7.16 -16.05 -33.16
N ASN A 418 6.89 -14.74 -33.13
CA ASN A 418 7.88 -13.68 -33.21
C ASN A 418 8.16 -13.12 -31.81
N THR A 419 9.16 -13.69 -31.14
CA THR A 419 9.57 -13.29 -29.79
C THR A 419 10.54 -12.10 -29.77
N ASN A 420 11.23 -11.80 -30.87
CA ASN A 420 12.06 -10.62 -30.98
C ASN A 420 11.24 -9.45 -31.54
N LEU A 421 10.93 -8.48 -30.69
CA LEU A 421 10.14 -7.30 -31.05
C LEU A 421 10.92 -6.23 -31.83
N GLY A 422 12.23 -6.43 -32.04
CA GLY A 422 13.10 -5.49 -32.72
C GLY A 422 13.49 -4.32 -31.82
N THR A 423 13.48 -3.11 -32.36
CA THR A 423 13.82 -1.89 -31.61
C THR A 423 12.56 -1.20 -31.08
N LEU A 424 12.53 -0.92 -29.77
CA LEU A 424 11.48 -0.14 -29.11
C LEU A 424 12.00 1.26 -28.78
N ASP A 425 11.13 2.26 -28.88
CA ASP A 425 11.42 3.67 -28.60
C ASP A 425 11.00 4.13 -27.20
N ILE A 426 10.11 3.39 -26.53
CA ILE A 426 9.68 3.59 -25.15
C ILE A 426 9.60 2.23 -24.43
N LEU A 427 10.07 2.16 -23.18
CA LEU A 427 10.01 0.96 -22.36
C LEU A 427 8.74 0.93 -21.49
N ASP A 428 7.58 0.71 -22.11
CA ASP A 428 6.31 0.53 -21.41
C ASP A 428 5.48 -0.64 -21.95
N GLU A 429 4.52 -1.10 -21.13
CA GLU A 429 3.64 -2.23 -21.46
C GLU A 429 2.83 -1.98 -22.74
N ILE A 430 2.39 -0.74 -23.00
CA ILE A 430 1.55 -0.40 -24.15
C ILE A 430 2.36 -0.56 -25.45
N THR A 431 3.58 -0.06 -25.46
CA THR A 431 4.53 -0.11 -26.58
C THR A 431 4.94 -1.56 -26.86
N ILE A 432 5.20 -2.34 -25.81
CA ILE A 432 5.46 -3.78 -25.91
C ILE A 432 4.23 -4.52 -26.45
N LYS A 433 3.03 -4.32 -25.89
CA LYS A 433 1.78 -4.96 -26.34
C LYS A 433 1.44 -4.60 -27.79
N ASN A 434 1.62 -3.34 -28.21
CA ASN A 434 1.41 -2.89 -29.58
C ASN A 434 2.35 -3.60 -30.57
N GLN A 435 3.65 -3.64 -30.26
CA GLN A 435 4.64 -4.28 -31.13
C GLN A 435 4.50 -5.82 -31.12
N LEU A 436 4.13 -6.41 -29.98
CA LEU A 436 3.82 -7.83 -29.83
C LEU A 436 2.61 -8.23 -30.70
N THR A 437 1.53 -7.44 -30.67
CA THR A 437 0.32 -7.64 -31.51
C THR A 437 0.64 -7.50 -32.99
N LYS A 438 1.46 -6.51 -33.36
CA LYS A 438 1.88 -6.27 -34.75
C LYS A 438 2.68 -7.44 -35.34
N LEU A 439 3.53 -8.09 -34.54
CA LEU A 439 4.37 -9.21 -34.96
C LEU A 439 3.69 -10.57 -34.76
N ASN A 440 2.67 -10.65 -33.92
CA ASN A 440 1.92 -11.88 -33.61
C ASN A 440 0.41 -11.61 -33.74
N PRO A 441 -0.12 -11.44 -34.97
CA PRO A 441 -1.50 -10.98 -35.20
C PRO A 441 -2.59 -11.95 -34.71
N ASN A 442 -2.23 -13.20 -34.40
CA ASN A 442 -3.13 -14.18 -33.79
C ASN A 442 -3.20 -14.07 -32.26
N LEU A 443 -2.36 -13.23 -31.64
CA LEU A 443 -2.39 -12.97 -30.21
C LEU A 443 -3.47 -11.94 -29.85
N GLU A 444 -4.51 -12.39 -29.17
CA GLU A 444 -5.41 -11.49 -28.45
C GLU A 444 -4.71 -10.90 -27.22
N VAL A 445 -4.02 -9.77 -27.41
CA VAL A 445 -3.10 -9.17 -26.42
C VAL A 445 -3.77 -8.73 -25.10
N ASN A 446 -5.09 -8.62 -25.06
CA ASN A 446 -5.86 -8.36 -23.84
C ASN A 446 -5.88 -9.55 -22.88
N HIS A 447 -5.64 -10.76 -23.38
CA HIS A 447 -5.61 -12.01 -22.61
C HIS A 447 -4.21 -12.38 -22.08
N VAL A 448 -3.26 -11.44 -22.16
CA VAL A 448 -1.90 -11.59 -21.63
C VAL A 448 -1.45 -10.34 -20.87
N ASP A 449 -0.56 -10.55 -19.91
CA ASP A 449 0.15 -9.51 -19.19
C ASP A 449 1.63 -9.51 -19.60
N ILE A 450 2.26 -8.33 -19.56
CA ILE A 450 3.70 -8.18 -19.77
C ILE A 450 4.36 -7.99 -18.42
N ASN A 451 5.03 -9.04 -17.95
CA ASN A 451 5.72 -9.09 -16.68
C ASN A 451 7.24 -9.03 -16.86
N ASN A 452 7.97 -8.69 -15.79
CA ASN A 452 9.44 -8.65 -15.76
C ASN A 452 10.08 -7.88 -16.95
N ILE A 453 9.57 -6.68 -17.23
CA ILE A 453 10.13 -5.79 -18.27
C ILE A 453 11.54 -5.34 -17.85
N THR A 454 12.54 -5.67 -18.67
CA THR A 454 13.94 -5.23 -18.57
C THR A 454 14.31 -4.37 -19.78
N GLU A 455 15.52 -3.83 -19.85
CA GLU A 455 16.00 -3.06 -21.01
C GLU A 455 16.09 -3.88 -22.33
N THR A 456 16.03 -5.22 -22.25
CA THR A 456 16.25 -6.13 -23.40
C THR A 456 15.21 -7.25 -23.54
N SER A 457 14.32 -7.43 -22.57
CA SER A 457 13.35 -8.53 -22.56
C SER A 457 12.12 -8.24 -21.72
N ALA A 458 11.06 -9.00 -21.94
CA ALA A 458 9.95 -9.14 -20.99
C ALA A 458 9.37 -10.56 -21.05
N ILE A 459 8.52 -10.92 -20.10
CA ILE A 459 7.83 -12.21 -20.07
C ILE A 459 6.35 -11.97 -20.35
N VAL A 460 5.83 -12.59 -21.41
CA VAL A 460 4.39 -12.60 -21.68
C VAL A 460 3.78 -13.78 -20.95
N THR A 461 2.80 -13.52 -20.08
CA THR A 461 2.06 -14.55 -19.33
C THR A 461 0.58 -14.45 -19.63
N SER A 462 -0.13 -15.58 -19.61
CA SER A 462 -1.58 -15.57 -19.72
C SER A 462 -2.24 -14.92 -18.50
N ASN A 463 -3.15 -13.97 -18.73
CA ASN A 463 -4.07 -13.47 -17.70
C ASN A 463 -5.46 -14.15 -17.80
N ASN A 464 -5.64 -15.02 -18.80
CA ASN A 464 -6.82 -15.85 -18.99
C ASN A 464 -6.39 -17.32 -19.21
N PRO A 465 -6.23 -18.10 -18.12
CA PRO A 465 -5.78 -19.50 -18.19
C PRO A 465 -6.67 -20.43 -19.04
N SER A 466 -7.93 -20.04 -19.28
CA SER A 466 -8.84 -20.78 -20.17
C SER A 466 -8.64 -20.48 -21.67
N LYS A 467 -7.89 -19.43 -22.00
CA LYS A 467 -7.55 -19.02 -23.36
C LYS A 467 -6.13 -19.42 -23.72
N TYR A 468 -5.17 -18.99 -22.89
CA TYR A 468 -3.75 -19.21 -23.10
C TYR A 468 -3.09 -19.90 -21.91
N LYS A 469 -2.10 -20.75 -22.17
CA LYS A 469 -1.25 -21.41 -21.18
C LYS A 469 0.24 -21.17 -21.48
N GLY A 470 1.08 -21.48 -20.49
CA GLY A 470 2.51 -21.23 -20.55
C GLY A 470 2.87 -19.75 -20.38
N SER A 471 4.15 -19.47 -20.52
CA SER A 471 4.74 -18.13 -20.58
C SER A 471 5.77 -18.10 -21.71
N ILE A 472 6.08 -16.91 -22.22
CA ILE A 472 7.10 -16.78 -23.26
C ILE A 472 7.94 -15.52 -23.06
N ASN A 473 9.25 -15.72 -23.12
CA ASN A 473 10.22 -14.64 -23.08
C ASN A 473 10.27 -13.96 -24.45
N ILE A 474 9.99 -12.66 -24.46
CA ILE A 474 10.16 -11.79 -25.61
C ILE A 474 11.42 -10.94 -25.41
N THR A 475 12.07 -10.59 -26.50
CA THR A 475 13.33 -9.82 -26.52
C THR A 475 13.18 -8.60 -27.39
N PHE A 476 13.96 -7.56 -27.10
CA PHE A 476 13.99 -6.32 -27.87
C PHE A 476 15.31 -5.58 -27.63
N LYS A 477 15.52 -4.51 -28.39
CA LYS A 477 16.56 -3.51 -28.14
C LYS A 477 15.89 -2.18 -27.86
N LEU A 478 16.31 -1.50 -26.81
CA LEU A 478 15.81 -0.15 -26.53
C LEU A 478 16.60 0.89 -27.34
N ASP A 479 15.92 1.83 -28.01
CA ASP A 479 16.56 2.95 -28.72
C ASP A 479 17.02 4.02 -27.72
N THR A 480 18.23 3.84 -27.17
CA THR A 480 18.88 4.80 -26.29
C THR A 480 19.67 5.88 -27.06
N SER A 481 19.64 5.89 -28.40
CA SER A 481 20.44 6.82 -29.22
C SER A 481 20.10 8.30 -29.02
N LYS A 482 18.91 8.57 -28.47
CA LYS A 482 18.38 9.92 -28.16
C LYS A 482 18.50 10.28 -26.67
N ALA A 483 19.01 9.37 -25.83
CA ALA A 483 19.06 9.54 -24.38
C ALA A 483 20.05 10.64 -23.98
N VAL A 484 19.54 11.66 -23.30
CA VAL A 484 20.33 12.83 -22.89
C VAL A 484 21.06 12.53 -21.57
N PRO A 485 22.39 12.73 -21.47
CA PRO A 485 23.10 12.46 -20.22
C PRO A 485 22.53 13.28 -19.05
N LEU A 486 22.22 12.63 -17.92
CA LEU A 486 21.66 13.31 -16.74
C LEU A 486 22.54 14.48 -16.29
N SER A 487 23.86 14.34 -16.44
CA SER A 487 24.85 15.38 -16.12
C SER A 487 24.67 16.70 -16.89
N SER A 488 23.99 16.67 -18.04
CA SER A 488 23.73 17.84 -18.91
C SER A 488 22.41 18.55 -18.62
N VAL A 489 21.41 17.83 -18.07
CA VAL A 489 20.08 18.36 -17.71
C VAL A 489 19.96 18.70 -16.22
N LEU A 490 20.70 17.99 -15.37
CA LEU A 490 20.74 18.17 -13.92
C LEU A 490 21.95 19.07 -13.56
N LYS A 491 21.80 20.35 -13.91
CA LYS A 491 22.85 21.39 -13.79
C LYS A 491 22.96 21.90 -12.36
N GLU A 492 21.83 22.22 -11.73
CA GLU A 492 21.77 22.66 -10.35
C GLU A 492 21.70 21.45 -9.42
N ARG A 493 22.87 21.07 -8.89
CA ARG A 493 23.05 19.85 -8.10
C ARG A 493 22.96 20.08 -6.59
N ASN A 494 23.14 21.32 -6.13
CA ASN A 494 22.89 21.68 -4.74
C ASN A 494 21.41 22.08 -4.58
N LEU A 495 20.65 21.22 -3.91
CA LEU A 495 19.21 21.40 -3.72
C LEU A 495 18.88 22.38 -2.57
N GLY A 496 19.87 22.76 -1.76
CA GLY A 496 19.71 23.57 -0.57
C GLY A 496 19.14 22.76 0.60
N THR A 497 18.31 23.39 1.42
CA THR A 497 17.73 22.77 2.62
C THR A 497 16.47 21.96 2.28
N LEU A 498 16.42 20.70 2.69
CA LEU A 498 15.30 19.77 2.51
C LEU A 498 14.68 19.37 3.85
N THR A 499 13.37 19.13 3.84
CA THR A 499 12.60 18.71 5.02
C THR A 499 12.50 17.19 5.21
N SER A 500 13.22 16.40 4.40
CA SER A 500 13.37 14.94 4.53
C SER A 500 14.30 14.39 3.45
N THR A 501 14.87 13.21 3.67
CA THR A 501 15.58 12.39 2.67
C THR A 501 14.66 11.50 1.83
N ASP A 502 13.33 11.52 2.04
CA ASP A 502 12.36 10.78 1.22
C ASP A 502 12.52 11.11 -0.27
N GLU A 503 12.53 10.10 -1.15
CA GLU A 503 12.79 10.24 -2.59
C GLU A 503 11.90 11.31 -3.25
N ASN A 504 10.62 11.39 -2.87
CA ASN A 504 9.71 12.41 -3.40
C ASN A 504 10.16 13.84 -3.06
N THR A 505 10.66 14.09 -1.85
CA THR A 505 11.16 15.41 -1.44
C THR A 505 12.42 15.78 -2.21
N ILE A 506 13.34 14.83 -2.37
CA ILE A 506 14.54 14.99 -3.19
C ILE A 506 14.16 15.29 -4.65
N LYS A 507 13.27 14.49 -5.25
CA LYS A 507 12.76 14.66 -6.62
C LYS A 507 12.07 16.01 -6.84
N GLN A 508 11.24 16.47 -5.90
CA GLN A 508 10.61 17.79 -6.00
C GLN A 508 11.65 18.92 -5.90
N ALA A 509 12.66 18.80 -5.04
CA ALA A 509 13.74 19.78 -4.96
C ALA A 509 14.64 19.77 -6.21
N ILE A 510 14.93 18.61 -6.79
CA ILE A 510 15.57 18.49 -8.12
C ILE A 510 14.76 19.25 -9.16
N LYS A 511 13.43 19.05 -9.21
CA LYS A 511 12.53 19.70 -10.17
C LYS A 511 12.40 21.21 -9.97
N LEU A 512 12.43 21.69 -8.72
CA LEU A 512 12.47 23.12 -8.40
C LEU A 512 13.77 23.79 -8.87
N LYS A 513 14.90 23.10 -8.74
CA LYS A 513 16.23 23.59 -9.17
C LYS A 513 16.51 23.39 -10.67
N ASN A 514 15.90 22.38 -11.28
CA ASN A 514 16.08 22.01 -12.69
C ASN A 514 14.70 21.89 -13.37
N PRO A 515 13.97 23.00 -13.65
CA PRO A 515 12.57 22.96 -14.08
C PRO A 515 12.28 22.12 -15.33
N ASN A 516 13.28 21.92 -16.21
CA ASN A 516 13.14 21.19 -17.46
C ASN A 516 13.36 19.67 -17.32
N ILE A 517 13.77 19.15 -16.16
CA ILE A 517 13.97 17.72 -15.96
C ILE A 517 12.62 17.00 -15.85
N ASP A 518 12.51 15.81 -16.46
CA ASP A 518 11.38 14.94 -16.22
C ASP A 518 11.61 14.13 -14.94
N ILE A 519 10.79 14.42 -13.94
CA ILE A 519 10.83 13.84 -12.60
C ILE A 519 10.42 12.36 -12.58
N ASN A 520 9.71 11.88 -13.61
CA ASN A 520 9.25 10.49 -13.72
C ASN A 520 10.29 9.58 -14.40
N ALA A 521 11.18 10.17 -15.20
CA ALA A 521 12.28 9.50 -15.90
C ALA A 521 13.58 9.44 -15.08
N ILE A 522 13.53 9.86 -13.81
CA ILE A 522 14.64 9.74 -12.86
C ILE A 522 14.19 8.96 -11.62
N GLY A 523 15.16 8.32 -10.97
CA GLY A 523 15.03 7.69 -9.65
C GLY A 523 16.14 8.17 -8.73
N ILE A 524 15.93 8.06 -7.42
CA ILE A 524 17.02 8.21 -6.46
C ILE A 524 17.54 6.83 -6.10
N ASP A 525 18.86 6.66 -6.10
CA ASP A 525 19.45 5.41 -5.66
C ASP A 525 19.39 5.32 -4.13
N SER A 526 18.51 4.48 -3.58
CA SER A 526 18.21 4.41 -2.15
C SER A 526 19.43 4.15 -1.28
N GLN A 527 20.37 3.32 -1.75
CA GLN A 527 21.61 2.99 -1.07
C GLN A 527 22.63 4.15 -1.05
N SER A 528 22.46 5.14 -1.93
CA SER A 528 23.31 6.34 -1.99
C SER A 528 22.83 7.50 -1.10
N ILE A 529 21.62 7.41 -0.54
CA ILE A 529 21.01 8.51 0.22
C ILE A 529 21.75 8.69 1.54
N THR A 530 22.37 9.85 1.71
CA THR A 530 23.03 10.28 2.95
C THR A 530 22.36 11.55 3.50
N THR A 531 22.91 12.07 4.61
CA THR A 531 22.45 13.31 5.24
C THR A 531 22.79 14.57 4.44
N SER A 532 23.68 14.48 3.44
CA SER A 532 24.17 15.64 2.67
C SER A 532 24.16 15.46 1.16
N ASN A 533 23.93 14.25 0.66
CA ASN A 533 23.96 13.93 -0.77
C ASN A 533 23.25 12.63 -1.11
N ALA A 534 22.87 12.50 -2.39
CA ALA A 534 22.35 11.27 -2.99
C ALA A 534 22.76 11.17 -4.47
N LEU A 535 22.57 10.01 -5.08
CA LEU A 535 22.78 9.75 -6.50
C LEU A 535 21.44 9.67 -7.24
N VAL A 536 21.26 10.51 -8.24
CA VAL A 536 20.14 10.47 -9.19
C VAL A 536 20.52 9.53 -10.32
N LYS A 537 19.68 8.54 -10.61
CA LYS A 537 19.81 7.60 -11.73
C LYS A 537 18.66 7.78 -12.72
N SER A 538 18.84 7.35 -13.97
CA SER A 538 17.72 7.27 -14.91
C SER A 538 16.78 6.13 -14.52
N THR A 539 15.47 6.35 -14.68
CA THR A 539 14.45 5.28 -14.71
C THR A 539 13.86 5.09 -16.10
N ASP A 540 14.24 5.92 -17.06
CA ASP A 540 13.88 5.82 -18.48
C ASP A 540 15.16 5.94 -19.33
N PRO A 541 15.82 4.80 -19.65
CA PRO A 541 17.05 4.81 -20.42
C PRO A 541 16.90 5.29 -21.87
N THR A 542 15.68 5.48 -22.40
CA THR A 542 15.45 6.14 -23.70
C THR A 542 15.67 7.65 -23.62
N LYS A 543 15.41 8.22 -22.44
CA LYS A 543 15.32 9.66 -22.21
C LYS A 543 16.54 10.21 -21.51
N TYR A 544 17.06 9.50 -20.52
CA TYR A 544 18.24 9.91 -19.78
C TYR A 544 19.27 8.79 -19.59
N SER A 545 20.55 9.14 -19.63
CA SER A 545 21.67 8.22 -19.44
C SER A 545 22.60 8.62 -18.29
N GLY A 546 23.24 7.62 -17.67
CA GLY A 546 24.18 7.79 -16.55
C GLY A 546 23.52 8.14 -15.21
N SER A 547 24.32 8.68 -14.30
CA SER A 547 23.91 9.05 -12.93
C SER A 547 24.61 10.33 -12.46
N VAL A 548 23.97 11.11 -11.59
CA VAL A 548 24.47 12.41 -11.10
C VAL A 548 24.35 12.50 -9.59
N LYS A 549 25.46 12.82 -8.91
CA LYS A 549 25.45 13.16 -7.48
C LYS A 549 24.83 14.55 -7.28
N ILE A 550 23.89 14.64 -6.34
CA ILE A 550 23.27 15.86 -5.83
C ILE A 550 23.63 16.06 -4.37
N GLU A 551 23.56 17.30 -3.89
CA GLU A 551 23.94 17.69 -2.53
C GLU A 551 22.84 18.54 -1.88
N TYR A 552 22.70 18.46 -0.56
CA TYR A 552 21.66 19.14 0.21
C TYR A 552 22.01 19.24 1.70
N ILE A 553 21.20 19.97 2.45
CA ILE A 553 21.22 20.03 3.92
C ILE A 553 19.85 19.57 4.41
N ILE A 554 19.77 18.76 5.47
CA ILE A 554 18.48 18.41 6.09
C ILE A 554 18.14 19.41 7.20
N ASP A 555 16.94 20.00 7.14
CA ASP A 555 16.41 20.80 8.25
C ASP A 555 16.02 19.90 9.42
N THR A 556 16.78 19.97 10.52
CA THR A 556 16.51 19.24 11.76
C THR A 556 15.97 20.14 12.87
N SER A 557 15.63 21.41 12.58
CA SER A 557 15.21 22.40 13.59
C SER A 557 13.96 21.96 14.37
N ASN A 558 13.02 21.33 13.66
CA ASN A 558 11.76 20.82 14.21
C ASN A 558 11.79 19.32 14.57
N ALA A 559 12.96 18.66 14.48
CA ALA A 559 13.06 17.23 14.73
C ALA A 559 12.82 16.89 16.22
N ILE A 560 11.91 15.93 16.47
CA ILE A 560 11.52 15.43 17.78
C ILE A 560 12.55 14.42 18.27
N ASP A 561 12.93 14.47 19.55
CA ASP A 561 13.88 13.50 20.11
C ASP A 561 13.21 12.12 20.25
N LEU A 562 13.82 11.07 19.66
CA LEU A 562 13.36 9.68 19.81
C LEU A 562 13.26 9.26 21.29
N ASN A 563 14.14 9.80 22.14
CA ASN A 563 14.15 9.57 23.59
C ASN A 563 12.85 10.02 24.29
N SER A 564 12.08 10.92 23.67
CA SER A 564 10.76 11.37 24.16
C SER A 564 9.57 10.51 23.68
N LEU A 565 9.77 9.78 22.58
CA LEU A 565 8.74 8.97 21.90
C LEU A 565 8.85 7.49 22.29
N ILE A 566 10.07 6.93 22.31
CA ILE A 566 10.35 5.55 22.71
C ILE A 566 10.57 5.53 24.23
N LYS A 567 9.50 5.28 24.97
CA LYS A 567 9.48 5.19 26.43
C LYS A 567 9.71 3.77 26.89
N GLU A 568 8.95 2.83 26.33
CA GLU A 568 9.10 1.41 26.65
C GLU A 568 10.26 0.83 25.82
N ARG A 569 11.39 0.65 26.51
CA ARG A 569 12.66 0.20 25.93
C ARG A 569 12.95 -1.27 26.16
N ASN A 570 12.28 -1.90 27.12
CA ASN A 570 12.34 -3.34 27.34
C ASN A 570 11.27 -4.01 26.46
N LEU A 571 11.71 -4.65 25.37
CA LEU A 571 10.84 -5.33 24.41
C LEU A 571 10.54 -6.79 24.81
N LYS A 572 11.00 -7.23 26.00
CA LYS A 572 10.81 -8.59 26.52
C LYS A 572 11.39 -9.65 25.58
N GLY A 573 10.75 -10.82 25.50
CA GLY A 573 11.11 -11.90 24.58
C GLY A 573 10.64 -11.60 23.15
N ILE A 574 11.58 -11.54 22.20
CA ILE A 574 11.30 -11.33 20.76
C ILE A 574 11.77 -12.53 19.93
N SER A 575 11.21 -12.71 18.73
CA SER A 575 11.50 -13.84 17.84
C SER A 575 12.93 -13.88 17.30
N ASP A 576 13.50 -12.69 17.04
CA ASP A 576 14.76 -12.49 16.33
C ASP A 576 15.32 -11.08 16.58
N ASN A 577 16.59 -10.87 16.24
CA ASN A 577 17.27 -9.59 16.31
C ASN A 577 17.45 -8.94 14.92
N LEU A 578 16.60 -9.26 13.95
CA LEU A 578 16.60 -8.59 12.65
C LEU A 578 15.96 -7.19 12.78
N ASP A 579 16.30 -6.28 11.88
CA ASP A 579 16.02 -4.84 12.08
C ASP A 579 14.51 -4.58 12.14
N SER A 580 13.75 -5.18 11.23
CA SER A 580 12.28 -5.11 11.22
C SER A 580 11.64 -5.73 12.46
N GLY A 581 12.24 -6.75 13.06
CA GLY A 581 11.70 -7.46 14.22
C GLY A 581 11.80 -6.61 15.49
N ILE A 582 12.97 -6.01 15.68
CA ILE A 582 13.23 -5.04 16.75
C ILE A 582 12.31 -3.81 16.57
N ILE A 583 12.23 -3.25 15.35
CA ILE A 583 11.40 -2.08 15.03
C ILE A 583 9.91 -2.35 15.28
N ARG A 584 9.34 -3.47 14.80
CA ARG A 584 7.93 -3.81 15.05
C ARG A 584 7.62 -3.97 16.54
N ASN A 585 8.53 -4.57 17.32
CA ASN A 585 8.34 -4.69 18.76
C ASN A 585 8.43 -3.32 19.46
N ILE A 586 9.30 -2.40 19.02
CA ILE A 586 9.29 -1.00 19.52
C ILE A 586 7.93 -0.35 19.28
N LEU A 587 7.36 -0.47 18.07
CA LEU A 587 6.06 0.11 17.75
C LEU A 587 4.92 -0.54 18.55
N LYS A 588 4.95 -1.86 18.73
CA LYS A 588 4.01 -2.62 19.58
C LYS A 588 3.99 -2.12 21.03
N PHE A 589 5.16 -1.90 21.63
CA PHE A 589 5.27 -1.41 23.02
C PHE A 589 5.11 0.12 23.14
N ASN A 590 5.22 0.86 22.03
CA ASN A 590 5.03 2.32 22.00
C ASN A 590 3.93 2.73 20.98
N PRO A 591 2.68 2.22 21.10
CA PRO A 591 1.65 2.30 20.06
C PRO A 591 1.08 3.71 19.84
N ASN A 592 1.30 4.64 20.78
CA ASN A 592 0.88 6.04 20.68
C ASN A 592 1.90 6.94 19.95
N THR A 593 2.96 6.38 19.37
CA THR A 593 3.96 7.14 18.61
C THR A 593 3.50 7.40 17.18
N THR A 594 3.98 8.50 16.58
CA THR A 594 3.76 8.80 15.15
C THR A 594 4.78 8.11 14.24
N ILE A 595 5.75 7.41 14.83
CA ILE A 595 6.87 6.77 14.17
C ILE A 595 6.36 5.65 13.25
N GLN A 596 6.91 5.56 12.04
CA GLN A 596 6.69 4.44 11.12
C GLN A 596 7.95 3.57 11.08
N GLU A 597 7.83 2.29 10.66
CA GLU A 597 8.99 1.39 10.58
C GLU A 597 10.16 2.00 9.79
N LYS A 598 9.86 2.60 8.63
CA LYS A 598 10.85 3.25 7.75
C LYS A 598 11.57 4.48 8.36
N ASP A 599 11.02 5.06 9.43
CA ASP A 599 11.59 6.25 10.09
C ASP A 599 12.66 5.86 11.13
N LEU A 600 12.82 4.56 11.46
CA LEU A 600 13.82 4.04 12.38
C LEU A 600 14.92 3.26 11.66
N LYS A 601 16.10 3.22 12.29
CA LYS A 601 17.25 2.39 11.92
C LYS A 601 17.83 1.73 13.16
N VAL A 602 18.17 0.45 13.06
CA VAL A 602 18.85 -0.30 14.13
C VAL A 602 20.35 -0.26 13.89
N ILE A 603 21.13 -0.01 14.94
CA ILE A 603 22.59 -0.11 14.95
C ILE A 603 23.07 -0.74 16.27
N ASN A 604 24.34 -1.17 16.34
CA ASN A 604 24.98 -1.71 17.54
C ASN A 604 24.15 -2.83 18.23
N LYS A 605 23.57 -3.73 17.43
CA LYS A 605 22.65 -4.77 17.90
C LYS A 605 23.35 -6.07 18.31
N THR A 606 22.76 -6.74 19.28
CA THR A 606 23.17 -8.04 19.82
C THR A 606 21.94 -8.94 19.98
N ASN A 607 22.02 -10.03 20.76
CA ASN A 607 20.85 -10.83 21.16
C ASN A 607 20.11 -10.25 22.39
N GLU A 608 20.63 -9.18 23.01
CA GLU A 608 20.10 -8.63 24.27
C GLU A 608 19.85 -7.11 24.25
N VAL A 609 20.50 -6.37 23.35
CA VAL A 609 20.44 -4.90 23.27
C VAL A 609 20.65 -4.42 21.84
N ALA A 610 20.01 -3.31 21.48
CA ALA A 610 20.29 -2.55 20.25
C ALA A 610 20.14 -1.04 20.47
N THR A 611 20.84 -0.24 19.66
CA THR A 611 20.66 1.22 19.61
C THR A 611 19.80 1.60 18.41
N ILE A 612 18.76 2.39 18.67
CA ILE A 612 17.79 2.85 17.68
C ILE A 612 18.11 4.29 17.31
N GLN A 613 18.23 4.57 16.02
CA GLN A 613 18.45 5.88 15.45
C GLN A 613 17.31 6.26 14.50
N SER A 614 17.25 7.54 14.17
CA SER A 614 16.33 8.06 13.16
C SER A 614 16.90 7.82 11.76
N ASN A 615 16.09 7.19 10.91
CA ASN A 615 16.30 7.14 9.46
C ASN A 615 15.69 8.36 8.76
N ASN A 616 14.91 9.18 9.48
CA ASN A 616 14.25 10.39 8.99
C ASN A 616 14.64 11.62 9.83
N LEU A 617 15.87 12.10 9.63
CA LEU A 617 16.51 13.11 10.49
C LEU A 617 15.77 14.45 10.60
N ALA A 618 14.92 14.78 9.63
CA ALA A 618 14.08 15.97 9.68
C ALA A 618 12.90 15.84 10.66
N LYS A 619 12.37 14.61 10.83
CA LYS A 619 11.29 14.33 11.79
C LYS A 619 11.82 13.99 13.18
N TYR A 620 12.88 13.18 13.25
CA TYR A 620 13.36 12.61 14.50
C TYR A 620 14.87 12.74 14.66
N LYS A 621 15.33 13.01 15.88
CA LYS A 621 16.74 13.14 16.26
C LYS A 621 17.07 12.31 17.50
N GLY A 622 18.35 12.26 17.86
CA GLY A 622 18.83 11.48 19.01
C GLY A 622 18.89 9.97 18.72
N SER A 623 19.15 9.19 19.77
CA SER A 623 19.18 7.74 19.72
C SER A 623 18.69 7.14 21.04
N VAL A 624 18.12 5.94 20.99
CA VAL A 624 17.55 5.25 22.15
C VAL A 624 18.08 3.83 22.21
N GLU A 625 18.63 3.42 23.35
CA GLU A 625 18.94 2.01 23.59
C GLU A 625 17.66 1.25 23.97
N VAL A 626 17.48 0.06 23.37
CA VAL A 626 16.40 -0.89 23.69
C VAL A 626 16.99 -2.23 24.07
N GLN A 627 16.36 -2.90 25.04
CA GLN A 627 16.77 -4.17 25.60
C GLN A 627 15.70 -5.24 25.31
N TYR A 628 16.13 -6.46 25.08
CA TYR A 628 15.26 -7.59 24.75
C TYR A 628 15.96 -8.92 25.08
N GLU A 629 15.28 -10.04 24.88
CA GLU A 629 15.93 -11.35 24.76
C GLU A 629 15.38 -12.06 23.53
N VAL A 630 16.26 -12.64 22.70
CA VAL A 630 15.81 -13.52 21.61
C VAL A 630 15.32 -14.84 22.20
N LYS A 631 14.01 -15.06 22.15
CA LYS A 631 13.29 -16.21 22.73
C LYS A 631 12.22 -16.64 21.74
N THR A 632 12.45 -17.71 20.98
CA THR A 632 11.57 -18.07 19.86
C THR A 632 10.58 -19.17 20.24
N LEU A 633 9.29 -18.93 20.03
CA LEU A 633 8.26 -19.97 20.00
C LEU A 633 7.62 -20.02 18.61
N VAL A 634 7.96 -21.07 17.87
CA VAL A 634 7.43 -21.36 16.52
C VAL A 634 6.17 -22.21 16.64
N GLY A 635 5.14 -21.88 15.87
CA GLY A 635 3.95 -22.73 15.77
C GLY A 635 3.43 -22.82 14.34
N TYR A 636 3.07 -24.03 13.90
CA TYR A 636 2.49 -24.25 12.58
C TYR A 636 0.99 -23.94 12.58
N HIS A 637 0.50 -23.32 11.51
CA HIS A 637 -0.90 -22.95 11.32
C HIS A 637 -1.39 -23.32 9.91
N TYR A 638 -2.64 -23.76 9.83
CA TYR A 638 -3.32 -24.18 8.61
C TYR A 638 -4.84 -23.98 8.74
N ASP A 639 -5.56 -24.10 7.63
CA ASP A 639 -6.99 -23.81 7.56
C ASP A 639 -7.91 -25.03 7.38
N TRP A 640 -7.39 -26.25 7.22
CA TRP A 640 -8.23 -27.46 7.12
C TRP A 640 -8.79 -27.91 8.48
N GLY A 641 -7.97 -27.93 9.53
CA GLY A 641 -8.34 -28.39 10.87
C GLY A 641 -8.52 -29.91 10.98
N GLY A 642 -8.82 -30.41 12.18
CA GLY A 642 -8.90 -31.85 12.44
C GLY A 642 -9.51 -32.23 13.78
N ASN A 643 -9.32 -33.49 14.19
CA ASN A 643 -9.76 -34.00 15.48
C ASN A 643 -8.83 -33.51 16.60
N PHE A 644 -9.40 -33.09 17.73
CA PHE A 644 -8.66 -32.51 18.87
C PHE A 644 -7.91 -31.21 18.53
N GLU A 645 -8.42 -30.50 17.52
CA GLU A 645 -7.93 -29.20 17.07
C GLU A 645 -9.02 -28.13 17.19
N ASN A 646 -8.62 -26.87 17.29
CA ASN A 646 -9.51 -25.73 17.15
C ASN A 646 -9.03 -24.82 16.01
N LYS A 647 -9.86 -24.66 14.97
CA LYS A 647 -9.55 -23.79 13.83
C LYS A 647 -9.69 -22.33 14.24
N ILE A 648 -8.57 -21.69 14.53
CA ILE A 648 -8.50 -20.26 14.84
C ILE A 648 -8.05 -19.42 13.64
N ALA A 649 -8.53 -18.18 13.56
CA ALA A 649 -8.05 -17.22 12.58
C ALA A 649 -6.68 -16.64 12.99
N LEU A 650 -5.88 -16.20 12.02
CA LEU A 650 -4.57 -15.57 12.29
C LEU A 650 -4.68 -14.24 13.06
N ASN A 651 -5.82 -13.55 12.97
CA ASN A 651 -6.16 -12.37 13.76
C ASN A 651 -6.99 -12.69 15.03
N ASP A 652 -7.06 -13.96 15.43
CA ASP A 652 -7.67 -14.35 16.72
C ASP A 652 -6.96 -13.64 17.87
N LYS A 653 -7.76 -13.09 18.80
CA LYS A 653 -7.24 -12.27 19.90
C LYS A 653 -6.24 -13.03 20.75
N ASP A 654 -6.50 -14.31 21.03
CA ASP A 654 -5.69 -15.08 21.94
C ASP A 654 -4.34 -15.43 21.28
N LEU A 655 -4.35 -15.77 19.98
CA LEU A 655 -3.12 -15.92 19.18
C LEU A 655 -2.32 -14.61 19.05
N LEU A 656 -2.99 -13.47 18.91
CA LEU A 656 -2.33 -12.16 18.90
C LEU A 656 -1.60 -11.88 20.24
N THR A 657 -2.16 -12.34 21.36
CA THR A 657 -1.58 -12.17 22.71
C THR A 657 -0.69 -13.31 23.21
N SER A 658 -0.70 -14.48 22.55
CA SER A 658 0.09 -15.66 22.94
C SER A 658 1.59 -15.46 22.76
N SER A 659 2.39 -16.37 23.34
CA SER A 659 3.84 -16.36 23.25
C SER A 659 4.39 -16.80 21.89
N TYR A 660 3.57 -17.46 21.05
CA TYR A 660 3.90 -17.77 19.65
C TYR A 660 4.34 -16.50 18.91
N ASN A 661 5.63 -16.37 18.61
CA ASN A 661 6.20 -15.19 17.98
C ASN A 661 6.76 -15.46 16.58
N VAL A 662 6.73 -16.72 16.14
CA VAL A 662 6.87 -17.13 14.74
C VAL A 662 5.70 -18.05 14.39
N ILE A 663 4.99 -17.74 13.32
CA ILE A 663 3.88 -18.54 12.80
C ILE A 663 4.27 -19.06 11.42
N ASN A 664 4.30 -20.38 11.25
CA ASN A 664 4.59 -21.03 9.97
C ASN A 664 3.28 -21.45 9.31
N LEU A 665 2.89 -20.78 8.21
CA LEU A 665 1.71 -21.16 7.44
C LEU A 665 2.00 -22.38 6.56
N SER A 666 1.12 -23.37 6.64
CA SER A 666 1.28 -24.69 6.00
C SER A 666 0.30 -24.84 4.82
N PHE A 667 0.70 -25.21 3.60
CA PHE A 667 2.06 -25.36 3.08
C PHE A 667 2.18 -24.78 1.66
N LEU A 668 3.40 -24.39 1.28
CA LEU A 668 3.86 -24.14 -0.08
C LEU A 668 4.43 -25.46 -0.65
N TYR A 669 3.80 -26.04 -1.67
CA TYR A 669 4.22 -27.35 -2.18
C TYR A 669 3.84 -27.53 -3.65
N SER A 670 4.39 -28.57 -4.27
CA SER A 670 4.02 -29.02 -5.61
C SER A 670 3.41 -30.41 -5.54
N ASN A 671 2.36 -30.63 -6.34
CA ASN A 671 1.73 -31.94 -6.57
C ASN A 671 2.27 -32.64 -7.82
N VAL A 672 3.25 -32.06 -8.52
CA VAL A 672 3.84 -32.63 -9.73
C VAL A 672 5.35 -32.38 -9.73
N GLU A 673 6.14 -33.41 -10.02
CA GLU A 673 7.59 -33.26 -10.15
C GLU A 673 7.91 -32.17 -11.21
N TYR A 674 8.90 -31.32 -10.93
CA TYR A 674 9.34 -30.23 -11.78
C TYR A 674 8.34 -29.09 -12.01
N GLN A 675 7.14 -29.14 -11.43
CA GLN A 675 6.23 -28.00 -11.34
C GLN A 675 6.63 -27.12 -10.15
N MET A 676 6.57 -25.79 -10.32
CA MET A 676 6.85 -24.84 -9.24
C MET A 676 5.83 -24.94 -8.11
N PRO A 677 6.26 -24.82 -6.84
CA PRO A 677 5.35 -24.96 -5.71
C PRO A 677 4.40 -23.76 -5.62
N THR A 678 3.18 -23.99 -5.14
CA THR A 678 2.14 -22.96 -4.99
C THR A 678 1.56 -22.94 -3.57
N TYR A 679 0.97 -21.81 -3.18
CA TYR A 679 0.23 -21.66 -1.93
C TYR A 679 -1.17 -21.13 -2.23
N SER A 680 -2.19 -21.96 -1.98
CA SER A 680 -3.58 -21.73 -2.36
C SER A 680 -4.53 -21.88 -1.16
N PRO A 681 -4.51 -20.94 -0.19
CA PRO A 681 -5.40 -20.97 0.98
C PRO A 681 -6.86 -20.71 0.59
N ASN A 682 -7.82 -21.23 1.37
CA ASN A 682 -9.25 -21.11 1.05
C ASN A 682 -9.78 -19.66 1.09
N ASN A 683 -9.11 -18.76 1.83
CA ASN A 683 -9.46 -17.34 1.87
C ASN A 683 -8.19 -16.47 1.86
N PRO A 684 -7.63 -16.15 0.68
CA PRO A 684 -6.40 -15.36 0.57
C PRO A 684 -6.49 -13.98 1.24
N ALA A 685 -7.65 -13.33 1.21
CA ALA A 685 -7.85 -12.01 1.82
C ALA A 685 -7.70 -12.07 3.34
N ALA A 686 -8.36 -13.04 4.00
CA ALA A 686 -8.24 -13.23 5.45
C ALA A 686 -6.81 -13.60 5.88
N ILE A 687 -6.07 -14.35 5.07
CA ILE A 687 -4.64 -14.63 5.32
C ILE A 687 -3.82 -13.33 5.28
N LYS A 688 -3.98 -12.49 4.24
CA LYS A 688 -3.26 -11.20 4.12
C LYS A 688 -3.58 -10.23 5.26
N GLU A 689 -4.82 -10.19 5.75
CA GLU A 689 -5.21 -9.40 6.91
C GLU A 689 -4.62 -9.97 8.22
N GLY A 690 -4.66 -11.28 8.37
CA GLY A 690 -4.11 -12.01 9.51
C GLY A 690 -2.60 -11.85 9.68
N ILE A 691 -1.84 -11.96 8.58
CA ILE A 691 -0.39 -11.73 8.55
C ILE A 691 -0.07 -10.33 9.09
N LYS A 692 -0.74 -9.29 8.58
CA LYS A 692 -0.56 -7.90 9.04
C LYS A 692 -0.92 -7.72 10.50
N ALA A 693 -1.98 -8.38 10.99
CA ALA A 693 -2.36 -8.35 12.39
C ALA A 693 -1.25 -8.95 13.29
N LEU A 694 -0.71 -10.12 12.95
CA LEU A 694 0.39 -10.77 13.67
C LEU A 694 1.67 -9.91 13.64
N GLN A 695 2.03 -9.36 12.48
CA GLN A 695 3.20 -8.49 12.32
C GLN A 695 3.08 -7.19 13.15
N SER A 696 1.87 -6.62 13.25
CA SER A 696 1.61 -5.46 14.14
C SER A 696 1.85 -5.78 15.63
N GLN A 697 1.80 -7.06 16.02
CA GLN A 697 2.12 -7.55 17.36
C GLN A 697 3.59 -7.98 17.49
N GLY A 698 4.47 -7.55 16.57
CA GLY A 698 5.91 -7.87 16.61
C GLY A 698 6.24 -9.34 16.37
N LYS A 699 5.30 -10.12 15.83
CA LYS A 699 5.48 -11.53 15.47
C LYS A 699 5.99 -11.64 14.02
N ARG A 700 6.57 -12.79 13.69
CA ARG A 700 6.92 -13.19 12.31
C ARG A 700 5.87 -14.14 11.75
N VAL A 701 5.62 -14.03 10.45
CA VAL A 701 4.85 -15.05 9.73
C VAL A 701 5.66 -15.54 8.53
N LEU A 702 5.94 -16.84 8.50
CA LEU A 702 6.68 -17.52 7.43
C LEU A 702 5.73 -18.40 6.63
N ILE A 703 6.08 -18.69 5.38
CA ILE A 703 5.47 -19.78 4.62
C ILE A 703 6.33 -21.04 4.81
N SER A 704 5.74 -22.14 5.27
CA SER A 704 6.44 -23.42 5.32
C SER A 704 6.27 -24.17 4.01
N MET A 705 7.38 -24.68 3.48
CA MET A 705 7.47 -25.34 2.19
C MET A 705 7.81 -26.81 2.39
N GLY A 706 6.84 -27.70 2.14
CA GLY A 706 6.98 -29.14 2.41
C GLY A 706 5.74 -29.75 3.06
N GLY A 707 5.97 -30.58 4.08
CA GLY A 707 4.98 -31.40 4.78
C GLY A 707 4.60 -32.69 4.04
N ALA A 708 3.75 -33.52 4.64
CA ALA A 708 3.39 -34.86 4.17
C ALA A 708 2.78 -34.95 2.75
N THR A 709 2.33 -33.84 2.17
CA THR A 709 1.80 -33.77 0.79
C THR A 709 2.87 -33.42 -0.26
N ALA A 710 4.12 -33.24 0.16
CA ALA A 710 5.20 -32.71 -0.67
C ALA A 710 6.07 -33.78 -1.37
N GLU A 711 5.57 -35.00 -1.57
CA GLU A 711 6.34 -36.10 -2.16
C GLU A 711 6.89 -35.80 -3.57
N HIS A 712 6.26 -34.86 -4.27
CA HIS A 712 6.64 -34.39 -5.61
C HIS A 712 7.55 -33.15 -5.63
N MET A 713 8.07 -32.69 -4.48
CA MET A 713 9.01 -31.57 -4.41
C MET A 713 10.36 -31.93 -5.03
N LYS A 714 10.48 -31.67 -6.33
CA LYS A 714 11.63 -32.05 -7.16
C LYS A 714 11.85 -31.02 -8.26
N PHE A 715 13.06 -30.50 -8.34
CA PHE A 715 13.48 -29.45 -9.25
C PHE A 715 14.81 -29.81 -9.90
N ARG A 716 15.00 -29.42 -11.15
CA ARG A 716 16.28 -29.53 -11.88
C ARG A 716 17.11 -28.25 -11.74
N SER A 717 18.41 -28.34 -12.04
CA SER A 717 19.36 -27.22 -12.02
C SER A 717 18.98 -26.06 -12.93
N ASP A 718 18.30 -26.31 -14.05
CA ASP A 718 17.82 -25.28 -14.98
C ASP A 718 16.61 -24.49 -14.44
N GLN A 719 15.92 -24.99 -13.41
CA GLN A 719 14.70 -24.39 -12.85
C GLN A 719 14.95 -23.47 -11.65
N LYS A 720 16.21 -23.20 -11.28
CA LYS A 720 16.56 -22.38 -10.10
C LYS A 720 15.88 -20.99 -10.11
N GLU A 721 15.86 -20.32 -11.27
CA GLU A 721 15.23 -19.00 -11.42
C GLU A 721 13.69 -19.07 -11.38
N GLU A 722 13.09 -20.14 -11.91
CA GLU A 722 11.65 -20.40 -11.82
C GLU A 722 11.24 -20.59 -10.34
N LEU A 723 12.02 -21.38 -9.59
CA LEU A 723 11.79 -21.68 -8.19
C LEU A 723 11.96 -20.43 -7.31
N LYS A 724 13.03 -19.67 -7.51
CA LYS A 724 13.24 -18.37 -6.85
C LYS A 724 12.08 -17.41 -7.12
N THR A 725 11.61 -17.35 -8.36
CA THR A 725 10.48 -16.50 -8.77
C THR A 725 9.16 -16.93 -8.13
N ALA A 726 8.87 -18.24 -8.09
CA ALA A 726 7.66 -18.78 -7.48
C ALA A 726 7.62 -18.50 -5.97
N ILE A 727 8.73 -18.76 -5.26
CA ILE A 727 8.86 -18.45 -3.84
C ILE A 727 8.70 -16.94 -3.61
N LYS A 728 9.44 -16.10 -4.35
CA LYS A 728 9.34 -14.63 -4.25
C LYS A 728 7.92 -14.11 -4.51
N SER A 729 7.19 -14.72 -5.45
CA SER A 729 5.80 -14.37 -5.77
C SER A 729 4.90 -14.62 -4.56
N VAL A 730 4.94 -15.81 -3.95
CA VAL A 730 4.14 -16.13 -2.75
C VAL A 730 4.51 -15.23 -1.56
N ILE A 731 5.80 -14.98 -1.33
CA ILE A 731 6.28 -14.09 -0.27
C ILE A 731 5.68 -12.68 -0.41
N ASN A 732 5.73 -12.11 -1.62
CA ASN A 732 5.23 -10.75 -1.89
C ASN A 732 3.70 -10.65 -1.96
N GLU A 733 3.03 -11.67 -2.51
CA GLU A 733 1.57 -11.74 -2.62
C GLU A 733 0.89 -11.66 -1.25
N TYR A 734 1.47 -12.33 -0.24
CA TYR A 734 0.91 -12.42 1.10
C TYR A 734 1.59 -11.53 2.16
N GLY A 735 2.83 -11.08 1.91
CA GLY A 735 3.60 -10.26 2.86
C GLY A 735 4.33 -11.06 3.94
N PHE A 736 4.78 -12.27 3.60
CA PHE A 736 5.55 -13.14 4.50
C PHE A 736 6.91 -12.54 4.87
N ASP A 737 7.39 -12.85 6.08
CA ASP A 737 8.71 -12.46 6.59
C ASP A 737 9.85 -13.38 6.11
N GLY A 738 9.52 -14.51 5.47
CA GLY A 738 10.47 -15.52 5.05
C GLY A 738 9.84 -16.89 4.81
N ILE A 739 10.69 -17.91 4.73
CA ILE A 739 10.34 -19.29 4.40
C ILE A 739 10.91 -20.28 5.42
N ASP A 740 10.19 -21.37 5.62
CA ASP A 740 10.62 -22.55 6.36
C ASP A 740 10.71 -23.77 5.44
N ILE A 741 11.78 -24.56 5.52
CA ILE A 741 11.96 -25.78 4.73
C ILE A 741 11.54 -26.99 5.57
N ASP A 742 10.38 -27.55 5.27
CA ASP A 742 9.80 -28.70 5.97
C ASP A 742 9.75 -29.93 5.04
N TRP A 743 10.87 -30.21 4.39
CA TRP A 743 10.99 -31.33 3.46
C TRP A 743 11.16 -32.63 4.23
N GLU A 744 10.26 -33.58 4.00
CA GLU A 744 10.24 -34.89 4.63
C GLU A 744 10.22 -36.02 3.59
N SER A 745 10.57 -37.23 4.06
CA SER A 745 10.46 -38.50 3.31
C SER A 745 10.95 -38.46 1.85
N ALA A 746 10.03 -38.42 0.87
CA ALA A 746 10.37 -38.57 -0.55
C ALA A 746 11.00 -37.32 -1.18
N SER A 747 10.66 -36.13 -0.70
CA SER A 747 11.21 -34.85 -1.20
C SER A 747 12.73 -34.75 -1.01
N LEU A 748 13.26 -35.40 0.03
CA LEU A 748 14.70 -35.41 0.35
C LEU A 748 15.53 -36.33 -0.55
N ASN A 749 14.92 -37.16 -1.40
CA ASN A 749 15.63 -38.11 -2.27
C ASN A 749 16.56 -37.44 -3.30
N SER A 750 16.31 -36.18 -3.65
CA SER A 750 17.04 -35.48 -4.72
C SER A 750 18.11 -34.53 -4.18
N SER A 751 19.38 -34.94 -4.24
CA SER A 751 20.53 -34.07 -3.93
C SER A 751 20.56 -32.81 -4.81
N GLU A 752 20.15 -32.93 -6.09
CA GLU A 752 20.03 -31.80 -7.00
C GLU A 752 18.97 -30.80 -6.50
N SER A 753 17.76 -31.27 -6.21
CA SER A 753 16.65 -30.39 -5.85
C SER A 753 16.87 -29.68 -4.50
N LYS A 754 17.56 -30.33 -3.56
CA LYS A 754 18.01 -29.69 -2.31
C LYS A 754 19.01 -28.56 -2.56
N LYS A 755 20.01 -28.78 -3.44
CA LYS A 755 20.99 -27.74 -3.84
C LYS A 755 20.34 -26.57 -4.55
N VAL A 756 19.51 -26.84 -5.56
CA VAL A 756 18.79 -25.83 -6.34
C VAL A 756 17.92 -24.95 -5.44
N THR A 757 17.22 -25.57 -4.48
CA THR A 757 16.41 -24.85 -3.49
C THR A 757 17.28 -24.01 -2.57
N ALA A 758 18.40 -24.54 -2.07
CA ALA A 758 19.35 -23.78 -1.24
C ALA A 758 19.93 -22.56 -1.99
N GLU A 759 20.34 -22.73 -3.24
CA GLU A 759 20.87 -21.65 -4.09
C GLU A 759 19.81 -20.58 -4.40
N ALA A 760 18.58 -20.98 -4.74
CA ALA A 760 17.47 -20.07 -4.97
C ALA A 760 17.16 -19.21 -3.73
N LEU A 761 17.13 -19.82 -2.53
CA LEU A 761 16.88 -19.13 -1.27
C LEU A 761 18.03 -18.23 -0.83
N LYS A 762 19.27 -18.64 -1.10
CA LYS A 762 20.48 -17.85 -0.87
C LYS A 762 20.44 -16.54 -1.67
N GLU A 763 20.19 -16.64 -2.97
CA GLU A 763 20.04 -15.47 -3.85
C GLU A 763 18.86 -14.58 -3.44
N LEU A 764 17.73 -15.17 -3.04
CA LEU A 764 16.56 -14.42 -2.58
C LEU A 764 16.86 -13.62 -1.30
N LYS A 765 17.60 -14.20 -0.34
CA LYS A 765 17.99 -13.49 0.89
C LYS A 765 18.98 -12.36 0.63
N ASP A 766 19.93 -12.55 -0.29
CA ASP A 766 20.85 -11.48 -0.72
C ASP A 766 20.11 -10.37 -1.50
N GLU A 767 19.12 -10.71 -2.32
CA GLU A 767 18.26 -9.75 -3.02
C GLU A 767 17.46 -8.89 -2.03
N TYR A 768 16.73 -9.50 -1.09
CA TYR A 768 15.96 -8.77 -0.06
C TYR A 768 16.86 -7.87 0.79
N LYS A 769 18.05 -8.36 1.16
CA LYS A 769 19.06 -7.56 1.86
C LYS A 769 19.54 -6.36 1.05
N SER A 770 19.69 -6.49 -0.28
CA SER A 770 20.02 -5.37 -1.17
C SER A 770 18.90 -4.32 -1.29
N GLU A 771 17.64 -4.75 -1.11
CA GLU A 771 16.46 -3.88 -0.98
C GLU A 771 16.32 -3.24 0.42
N GLY A 772 17.20 -3.58 1.37
CA GLY A 772 17.10 -3.13 2.77
C GLY A 772 16.00 -3.83 3.57
N LYS A 773 15.58 -5.03 3.15
CA LYS A 773 14.58 -5.86 3.80
C LYS A 773 15.24 -7.05 4.50
N ASP A 774 14.62 -7.51 5.59
CA ASP A 774 14.93 -8.80 6.18
C ASP A 774 14.22 -9.93 5.41
N PHE A 775 14.84 -11.10 5.35
CA PHE A 775 14.23 -12.33 4.83
C PHE A 775 14.68 -13.51 5.68
N ILE A 776 13.73 -14.20 6.29
CA ILE A 776 13.99 -15.32 7.21
C ILE A 776 14.05 -16.65 6.44
N ILE A 777 15.01 -17.51 6.79
CA ILE A 777 15.13 -18.89 6.31
C ILE A 777 15.24 -19.82 7.52
N THR A 778 14.30 -20.74 7.66
CA THR A 778 14.31 -21.78 8.70
C THR A 778 14.21 -23.18 8.08
N MET A 779 14.41 -24.22 8.89
CA MET A 779 14.26 -25.60 8.45
C MET A 779 13.66 -26.46 9.58
N ALA A 780 12.85 -27.44 9.21
CA ALA A 780 12.15 -28.34 10.12
C ALA A 780 12.47 -29.84 9.86
N PRO A 781 13.76 -30.25 9.82
CA PRO A 781 14.12 -31.64 9.53
C PRO A 781 13.60 -32.61 10.58
N GLU A 782 13.04 -33.75 10.16
CA GLU A 782 12.94 -34.92 11.04
C GLU A 782 14.35 -35.29 11.56
N PHE A 783 14.50 -35.52 12.86
CA PHE A 783 15.83 -35.73 13.45
C PHE A 783 16.67 -36.89 12.87
N PRO A 784 16.10 -38.00 12.33
CA PRO A 784 16.89 -39.03 11.65
C PRO A 784 17.65 -38.50 10.42
N TYR A 785 17.13 -37.47 9.74
CA TYR A 785 17.77 -36.81 8.60
C TYR A 785 18.87 -35.82 8.99
N LEU A 786 19.08 -35.57 10.30
CA LEU A 786 20.25 -34.86 10.83
C LEU A 786 21.45 -35.78 11.12
N ARG A 787 21.36 -37.10 10.87
CA ARG A 787 22.51 -37.99 10.96
C ARG A 787 23.31 -38.01 9.65
N LYS A 788 24.64 -37.96 9.79
CA LYS A 788 25.62 -38.08 8.69
C LYS A 788 25.56 -39.44 7.98
N SER A 789 25.07 -40.48 8.65
CA SER A 789 24.93 -41.84 8.13
C SER A 789 23.67 -42.07 7.28
N THR A 790 22.74 -41.12 7.24
CA THR A 790 21.48 -41.28 6.49
C THR A 790 21.70 -40.93 5.02
N GLU A 791 22.20 -41.89 4.23
CA GLU A 791 22.56 -41.68 2.82
C GLU A 791 21.37 -41.21 1.96
N GLY A 792 21.64 -40.28 1.03
CA GLY A 792 20.68 -39.72 0.06
C GLY A 792 19.64 -38.76 0.66
N ARG A 793 19.02 -39.14 1.78
CA ARG A 793 17.85 -38.46 2.39
C ARG A 793 18.16 -37.53 3.56
N ASN A 794 19.43 -37.37 3.96
CA ASN A 794 19.78 -36.38 4.99
C ASN A 794 19.59 -34.92 4.50
N TYR A 795 19.68 -33.99 5.45
CA TYR A 795 19.59 -32.54 5.22
C TYR A 795 20.91 -31.86 4.81
N LYS A 796 21.99 -32.63 4.53
CA LYS A 796 23.35 -32.09 4.32
C LYS A 796 23.40 -30.99 3.27
N GLU A 797 22.76 -31.17 2.11
CA GLU A 797 22.77 -30.16 1.06
C GLU A 797 22.12 -28.83 1.47
N PHE A 798 21.08 -28.87 2.31
CA PHE A 798 20.49 -27.65 2.87
C PHE A 798 21.40 -27.02 3.92
N LEU A 799 21.97 -27.82 4.84
CA LEU A 799 22.87 -27.34 5.89
C LEU A 799 24.13 -26.67 5.31
N ASP A 800 24.76 -27.31 4.32
CA ASP A 800 25.96 -26.78 3.66
C ASP A 800 25.62 -25.60 2.73
N GLY A 801 24.53 -25.69 1.96
CA GLY A 801 24.16 -24.68 0.96
C GLY A 801 23.64 -23.38 1.56
N LEU A 802 23.06 -23.45 2.76
CA LEU A 802 22.50 -22.33 3.51
C LEU A 802 23.35 -21.93 4.73
N ASP A 803 24.58 -22.46 4.89
CA ASP A 803 25.45 -22.02 5.99
C ASP A 803 25.73 -20.51 5.91
N GLY A 804 25.64 -19.84 7.06
CA GLY A 804 25.60 -18.38 7.15
C GLY A 804 24.28 -17.71 6.73
N TYR A 805 23.37 -18.40 6.03
CA TYR A 805 22.10 -17.85 5.52
C TYR A 805 20.86 -18.25 6.33
N TYR A 806 20.76 -19.46 6.88
CA TYR A 806 19.63 -19.84 7.74
C TYR A 806 19.68 -19.08 9.08
N ASP A 807 18.51 -18.68 9.60
CA ASP A 807 18.40 -17.93 10.86
C ASP A 807 18.30 -18.87 12.07
N TRP A 808 17.54 -19.96 11.94
CA TRP A 808 17.51 -21.08 12.89
C TRP A 808 16.97 -22.36 12.24
N ILE A 809 17.11 -23.47 12.96
CA ILE A 809 16.59 -24.79 12.59
C ILE A 809 15.78 -25.31 13.77
N ASN A 810 14.60 -25.83 13.50
CA ASN A 810 13.64 -26.38 14.45
C ASN A 810 13.32 -27.84 14.10
N PRO A 811 14.21 -28.81 14.39
CA PRO A 811 14.01 -30.20 13.99
C PRO A 811 12.79 -30.82 14.69
N GLN A 812 12.11 -31.71 13.97
CA GLN A 812 10.99 -32.47 14.50
C GLN A 812 11.54 -33.60 15.42
N PHE A 813 11.36 -33.46 16.73
CA PHE A 813 11.68 -34.44 17.78
C PHE A 813 10.43 -35.22 18.23
N TYR A 814 9.57 -35.53 17.27
CA TYR A 814 8.33 -36.31 17.40
C TYR A 814 8.22 -37.21 16.16
N ASN A 815 7.28 -38.16 16.15
CA ASN A 815 7.12 -39.18 15.10
C ASN A 815 8.37 -40.06 14.82
N GLY A 816 9.43 -40.00 15.64
CA GLY A 816 10.67 -40.75 15.44
C GLY A 816 10.62 -42.23 15.88
N HIS A 817 9.52 -42.66 16.50
CA HIS A 817 9.31 -44.05 16.92
C HIS A 817 10.47 -44.58 17.79
N GLY A 818 11.12 -45.65 17.32
CA GLY A 818 12.25 -46.32 17.97
C GLY A 818 13.62 -45.68 17.69
N ASP A 819 13.73 -44.65 16.85
CA ASP A 819 14.96 -43.85 16.72
C ASP A 819 15.10 -42.92 17.93
N GLY A 820 16.32 -42.47 18.24
CA GLY A 820 16.58 -41.58 19.36
C GLY A 820 18.06 -41.28 19.62
N VAL A 821 18.55 -41.45 20.85
CA VAL A 821 19.91 -41.02 21.24
C VAL A 821 20.60 -41.99 22.19
N GLN A 822 21.85 -42.34 21.90
CA GLN A 822 22.71 -43.10 22.82
C GLN A 822 23.41 -42.16 23.80
N VAL A 823 23.38 -42.47 25.10
CA VAL A 823 24.15 -41.76 26.14
C VAL A 823 25.65 -42.01 25.95
N GLU A 824 26.40 -41.03 25.46
CA GLU A 824 27.78 -41.24 25.00
C GLU A 824 28.83 -41.25 26.13
N THR A 825 28.66 -40.41 27.16
CA THR A 825 29.68 -40.20 28.19
C THR A 825 29.22 -40.58 29.59
N SER A 826 30.16 -40.90 30.46
CA SER A 826 29.89 -41.17 31.88
C SER A 826 29.38 -39.91 32.61
N GLU A 827 29.77 -38.70 32.15
CA GLU A 827 29.24 -37.44 32.68
C GLU A 827 27.76 -37.26 32.32
N ASP A 828 27.41 -37.45 31.03
CA ASP A 828 26.03 -37.42 30.55
C ASP A 828 25.17 -38.46 31.31
N ALA A 829 25.74 -39.64 31.57
CA ALA A 829 25.08 -40.70 32.32
C ALA A 829 24.78 -40.31 33.78
N ILE A 830 25.75 -39.71 34.48
CA ILE A 830 25.58 -39.20 35.85
C ILE A 830 24.54 -38.06 35.88
N LYS A 831 24.62 -37.13 34.90
CA LYS A 831 23.78 -35.93 34.82
C LYS A 831 22.32 -36.22 34.46
N THR A 832 22.08 -37.22 33.60
CA THR A 832 20.74 -37.69 33.22
C THR A 832 20.17 -38.74 34.17
N GLY A 833 21.03 -39.47 34.90
CA GLY A 833 20.61 -40.65 35.65
C GLY A 833 20.28 -41.85 34.76
N VAL A 834 20.79 -41.88 33.53
CA VAL A 834 20.62 -42.96 32.55
C VAL A 834 21.99 -43.61 32.30
N GLN A 835 22.09 -44.93 32.34
CA GLN A 835 23.37 -45.63 32.20
C GLN A 835 24.05 -45.31 30.85
N GLN A 836 25.38 -45.10 30.86
CA GLN A 836 26.15 -44.88 29.63
C GLN A 836 25.95 -46.03 28.63
N ASN A 837 25.87 -45.70 27.35
CA ASN A 837 25.51 -46.59 26.23
C ASN A 837 24.05 -47.06 26.21
N THR A 838 23.19 -46.60 27.12
CA THR A 838 21.73 -46.77 26.95
C THR A 838 21.25 -45.96 25.75
N TYR A 839 20.35 -46.55 24.96
CA TYR A 839 19.65 -45.87 23.88
C TYR A 839 18.28 -45.38 24.37
N ILE A 840 18.03 -44.07 24.28
CA ILE A 840 16.76 -43.44 24.64
C ILE A 840 16.01 -43.16 23.33
N THR A 841 14.92 -43.88 23.09
CA THR A 841 14.05 -43.71 21.91
C THR A 841 13.16 -42.47 22.03
N ASN A 842 12.68 -41.96 20.90
CA ASN A 842 11.66 -40.92 20.85
C ASN A 842 10.33 -41.37 21.51
N ASP A 843 10.04 -42.66 21.56
CA ASP A 843 8.88 -43.19 22.29
C ASP A 843 9.01 -43.19 23.82
N ASN A 844 10.19 -42.95 24.40
CA ASN A 844 10.41 -43.11 25.83
C ASN A 844 9.85 -41.92 26.64
N VAL A 845 8.60 -42.04 27.09
CA VAL A 845 7.89 -41.02 27.90
C VAL A 845 8.64 -40.71 29.20
N ASP A 846 9.08 -41.72 29.95
CA ASP A 846 9.79 -41.56 31.23
C ASP A 846 11.16 -40.85 31.10
N LYS A 847 11.73 -40.81 29.90
CA LYS A 847 13.03 -40.19 29.57
C LYS A 847 12.94 -39.08 28.54
N ARG A 848 11.74 -38.49 28.36
CA ARG A 848 11.48 -37.41 27.40
C ARG A 848 12.39 -36.19 27.59
N GLY A 849 12.62 -35.78 28.84
CA GLY A 849 13.47 -34.63 29.16
C GLY A 849 14.97 -34.90 28.91
N GLU A 850 15.43 -36.11 29.24
CA GLU A 850 16.78 -36.59 28.94
C GLU A 850 17.01 -36.71 27.42
N PHE A 851 16.02 -37.23 26.68
CA PHE A 851 16.04 -37.30 25.21
C PHE A 851 16.22 -35.90 24.59
N TYR A 852 15.36 -34.94 24.94
CA TYR A 852 15.45 -33.56 24.45
C TYR A 852 16.79 -32.88 24.82
N TYR A 853 17.30 -33.11 26.04
CA TYR A 853 18.61 -32.61 26.47
C TYR A 853 19.76 -33.19 25.64
N LEU A 854 19.86 -34.52 25.53
CA LEU A 854 20.99 -35.17 24.85
C LEU A 854 20.99 -34.93 23.35
N MET A 855 19.82 -34.98 22.71
CA MET A 855 19.66 -34.63 21.30
C MET A 855 20.17 -33.21 21.03
N SER A 856 19.69 -32.23 21.81
CA SER A 856 20.11 -30.83 21.68
C SER A 856 21.63 -30.70 21.92
N LYS A 857 22.14 -31.21 23.04
CA LYS A 857 23.58 -31.15 23.39
C LYS A 857 24.48 -31.71 22.30
N TYR A 858 24.14 -32.87 21.74
CA TYR A 858 24.96 -33.53 20.74
C TYR A 858 24.88 -32.87 19.35
N ILE A 859 23.74 -32.23 19.01
CA ILE A 859 23.62 -31.41 17.80
C ILE A 859 24.29 -30.03 17.95
N THR A 860 24.30 -29.42 19.15
CA THR A 860 24.75 -28.02 19.29
C THR A 860 26.15 -27.81 19.83
N SER A 861 26.72 -28.78 20.54
CA SER A 861 27.95 -28.58 21.33
C SER A 861 28.93 -29.75 21.31
N LYS A 862 28.72 -30.74 20.43
CA LYS A 862 29.56 -31.94 20.36
C LYS A 862 29.88 -32.33 18.91
N PRO A 863 30.88 -31.68 18.27
CA PRO A 863 31.19 -31.90 16.85
C PRO A 863 31.59 -33.34 16.51
N ASN A 864 32.21 -34.03 17.47
CA ASN A 864 32.60 -35.44 17.39
C ASN A 864 31.65 -36.34 18.19
N ASN A 865 30.34 -36.11 18.09
CA ASN A 865 29.33 -36.97 18.73
C ASN A 865 29.28 -38.34 18.03
N GLN A 866 29.23 -39.41 18.84
CA GLN A 866 29.12 -40.80 18.39
C GLN A 866 27.74 -41.11 17.80
N ASN A 867 26.71 -40.31 18.14
CA ASN A 867 25.38 -40.38 17.52
C ASN A 867 25.36 -39.94 16.03
N GLY A 868 26.46 -39.37 15.51
CA GLY A 868 26.63 -39.07 14.09
C GLY A 868 25.86 -37.85 13.58
N PHE A 869 25.36 -36.97 14.45
CA PHE A 869 24.62 -35.77 14.05
C PHE A 869 25.50 -34.70 13.38
N TYR A 870 24.91 -33.93 12.47
CA TYR A 870 25.43 -32.62 12.04
C TYR A 870 25.48 -31.63 13.21
N GLN A 871 26.22 -30.52 13.05
CA GLN A 871 26.29 -29.47 14.07
C GLN A 871 25.47 -28.25 13.65
N ILE A 872 24.74 -27.67 14.60
CA ILE A 872 23.94 -26.46 14.42
C ILE A 872 24.26 -25.54 15.61
N PRO A 873 24.60 -24.25 15.41
CA PRO A 873 24.85 -23.32 16.51
C PRO A 873 23.68 -23.27 17.50
N ALA A 874 23.95 -23.26 18.81
CA ALA A 874 22.91 -23.32 19.83
C ALA A 874 21.89 -22.17 19.73
N ASP A 875 22.34 -20.95 19.47
CA ASP A 875 21.51 -19.75 19.26
C ASP A 875 20.68 -19.78 17.95
N LYS A 876 20.96 -20.77 17.09
CA LYS A 876 20.21 -21.14 15.89
C LYS A 876 19.45 -22.47 16.03
N PHE A 877 19.39 -23.06 17.21
CA PHE A 877 18.74 -24.35 17.43
C PHE A 877 17.46 -24.22 18.26
N ILE A 878 16.38 -24.88 17.82
CA ILE A 878 15.07 -24.93 18.48
C ILE A 878 14.64 -26.40 18.62
N ILE A 879 14.08 -26.79 19.76
CA ILE A 879 13.45 -28.12 19.91
C ILE A 879 12.03 -28.07 19.32
N GLY A 880 11.77 -28.81 18.24
CA GLY A 880 10.41 -29.04 17.74
C GLY A 880 9.78 -30.27 18.37
N ALA A 881 8.65 -30.14 19.06
CA ALA A 881 7.91 -31.26 19.62
C ALA A 881 6.42 -31.13 19.26
N SER A 882 5.74 -32.26 19.04
CA SER A 882 4.29 -32.24 18.86
C SER A 882 3.61 -31.70 20.12
N THR A 883 2.53 -30.94 19.93
CA THR A 883 1.85 -30.20 20.99
C THR A 883 1.32 -31.12 22.08
N ASN A 884 0.66 -32.19 21.64
CA ASN A 884 0.06 -33.25 22.42
C ASN A 884 0.09 -34.55 21.58
N GLU A 885 -0.22 -35.70 22.19
CA GLU A 885 -0.14 -36.99 21.49
C GLU A 885 -1.05 -37.09 20.24
N PRO A 886 -2.26 -36.50 20.19
CA PRO A 886 -3.01 -36.38 18.93
C PRO A 886 -2.28 -35.66 17.79
N ALA A 887 -1.48 -34.63 18.10
CA ALA A 887 -0.76 -33.85 17.11
C ALA A 887 0.41 -34.62 16.47
N GLY A 888 1.02 -35.54 17.22
CA GLY A 888 2.16 -36.33 16.75
C GLY A 888 2.70 -37.20 17.87
N ARG A 889 3.18 -38.39 17.50
CA ARG A 889 3.65 -39.40 18.44
C ARG A 889 4.88 -38.92 19.21
N GLY A 890 4.84 -39.03 20.53
CA GLY A 890 5.96 -38.64 21.38
C GLY A 890 5.98 -37.15 21.67
N ALA A 891 4.89 -36.64 22.23
CA ALA A 891 4.65 -35.23 22.48
C ALA A 891 5.53 -34.61 23.57
N GLY A 892 5.57 -33.28 23.56
CA GLY A 892 6.12 -32.48 24.65
C GLY A 892 5.31 -32.59 25.94
N SER A 893 5.98 -32.42 27.08
CA SER A 893 5.32 -32.19 28.38
C SER A 893 6.04 -31.09 29.14
N LYS A 894 5.32 -30.44 30.07
CA LYS A 894 5.87 -29.45 31.00
C LYS A 894 7.11 -29.96 31.72
N GLU A 895 7.06 -31.19 32.22
CA GLU A 895 8.12 -31.84 32.99
C GLU A 895 9.35 -32.08 32.10
N ALA A 896 9.13 -32.56 30.87
CA ALA A 896 10.18 -32.81 29.89
C ALA A 896 10.91 -31.52 29.48
N PHE A 897 10.17 -30.45 29.18
CA PHE A 897 10.78 -29.16 28.81
C PHE A 897 11.53 -28.53 29.98
N ASN A 898 10.97 -28.53 31.19
CA ASN A 898 11.65 -28.03 32.37
C ASN A 898 12.92 -28.83 32.70
N LYS A 899 12.87 -30.16 32.57
CA LYS A 899 14.04 -31.04 32.74
C LYS A 899 15.13 -30.73 31.71
N ALA A 900 14.77 -30.67 30.42
CA ALA A 900 15.71 -30.36 29.34
C ALA A 900 16.32 -28.96 29.49
N TYR A 901 15.51 -27.94 29.76
CA TYR A 901 15.94 -26.55 30.00
C TYR A 901 16.96 -26.46 31.15
N ASN A 902 16.68 -27.10 32.28
CA ASN A 902 17.59 -27.08 33.43
C ASN A 902 18.92 -27.80 33.14
N LEU A 903 18.89 -28.95 32.44
CA LEU A 903 20.10 -29.68 32.08
C LEU A 903 20.96 -28.90 31.06
N LEU A 904 20.34 -28.32 30.02
CA LEU A 904 21.04 -27.48 29.03
C LEU A 904 21.67 -26.25 29.67
N ASN A 905 20.95 -25.54 30.55
CA ASN A 905 21.50 -24.41 31.29
C ASN A 905 22.66 -24.81 32.22
N SER A 906 22.62 -26.01 32.81
CA SER A 906 23.73 -26.51 33.66
C SER A 906 25.03 -26.75 32.88
N ASP A 907 24.92 -26.99 31.56
CA ASP A 907 26.05 -27.09 30.63
C ASP A 907 26.40 -25.74 29.97
N GLY A 908 25.68 -24.65 30.30
CA GLY A 908 25.81 -23.36 29.63
C GLY A 908 25.28 -23.32 28.19
N ILE A 909 24.60 -24.37 27.73
CA ILE A 909 24.05 -24.51 26.38
C ILE A 909 22.75 -23.72 26.30
N LYS A 910 22.78 -22.56 25.63
CA LYS A 910 21.62 -21.69 25.45
C LYS A 910 21.04 -21.90 24.06
N ILE A 911 20.03 -22.76 23.96
CA ILE A 911 19.26 -22.92 22.72
C ILE A 911 18.24 -21.78 22.55
N ARG A 912 17.75 -21.59 21.33
CA ARG A 912 16.91 -20.45 20.94
C ARG A 912 15.46 -20.52 21.42
N GLY A 913 14.89 -21.73 21.57
CA GLY A 913 13.52 -21.90 22.04
C GLY A 913 12.85 -23.20 21.63
N LEU A 914 11.52 -23.16 21.44
CA LEU A 914 10.67 -24.30 21.10
C LEU A 914 9.91 -24.09 19.78
N MET A 915 9.53 -25.19 19.14
CA MET A 915 8.61 -25.25 17.99
C MET A 915 7.52 -26.28 18.30
N THR A 916 6.31 -26.09 17.76
CA THR A 916 5.28 -27.15 17.80
C THR A 916 4.43 -27.29 16.54
N TRP A 917 4.15 -28.54 16.20
CA TRP A 917 2.99 -28.95 15.41
C TRP A 917 1.85 -29.29 16.40
N SER A 918 0.76 -28.52 16.49
CA SER A 918 0.47 -27.26 15.79
C SER A 918 -0.27 -26.27 16.71
N ILE A 919 -0.35 -25.00 16.28
CA ILE A 919 -1.13 -23.96 16.97
C ILE A 919 -2.60 -24.38 17.15
N LEU A 920 -3.17 -25.16 16.22
CA LEU A 920 -4.56 -25.59 16.29
C LEU A 920 -4.79 -26.66 17.36
N PHE A 921 -3.81 -27.53 17.60
CA PHE A 921 -3.82 -28.47 18.73
C PHE A 921 -3.64 -27.75 20.08
N ASP A 922 -2.81 -26.70 20.15
CA ASP A 922 -2.64 -25.93 21.39
C ASP A 922 -3.86 -25.03 21.66
N ALA A 923 -4.57 -24.60 20.61
CA ALA A 923 -5.81 -23.83 20.68
C ALA A 923 -7.06 -24.66 21.02
N PHE A 924 -6.95 -26.00 21.09
CA PHE A 924 -8.02 -26.89 21.56
C PHE A 924 -8.21 -26.79 23.08
N GLU A 925 -9.43 -27.04 23.55
CA GLU A 925 -9.74 -27.25 24.96
C GLU A 925 -10.74 -28.40 25.09
N GLY A 926 -10.40 -29.41 25.89
CA GLY A 926 -11.24 -30.59 26.06
C GLY A 926 -10.43 -31.84 26.41
N MET A 927 -11.13 -32.96 26.49
CA MET A 927 -10.46 -34.25 26.71
C MET A 927 -9.82 -34.75 25.42
N ILE A 928 -8.58 -35.24 25.53
CA ILE A 928 -7.79 -35.84 24.45
C ILE A 928 -7.34 -37.27 24.80
N PRO A 929 -6.99 -38.08 23.79
CA PRO A 929 -6.22 -39.31 23.93
C PRO A 929 -4.87 -39.12 24.63
N ASP A 930 -4.42 -40.16 25.31
CA ASP A 930 -3.09 -40.28 25.93
C ASP A 930 -2.01 -40.82 24.99
N THR A 931 -2.39 -41.11 23.73
CA THR A 931 -1.60 -41.88 22.77
C THR A 931 -1.93 -41.44 21.34
N TYR A 932 -0.91 -41.32 20.48
CA TYR A 932 -1.07 -41.02 19.06
C TYR A 932 -1.96 -42.06 18.36
N GLY A 933 -2.91 -41.57 17.54
CA GLY A 933 -3.91 -42.40 16.87
C GLY A 933 -5.01 -42.97 17.78
N GLY A 934 -4.95 -42.71 19.10
CA GLY A 934 -6.02 -43.07 20.03
C GLY A 934 -7.30 -42.26 19.79
N THR A 935 -8.44 -42.81 20.20
CA THR A 935 -9.76 -42.14 20.13
C THR A 935 -10.43 -42.00 21.50
N GLU A 936 -9.88 -42.62 22.55
CA GLU A 936 -10.45 -42.58 23.90
C GLU A 936 -10.04 -41.29 24.64
N PRO A 937 -10.99 -40.44 25.06
CA PRO A 937 -10.69 -39.23 25.82
C PRO A 937 -10.24 -39.57 27.25
N LYS A 938 -8.96 -39.33 27.57
CA LYS A 938 -8.34 -39.72 28.86
C LYS A 938 -7.68 -38.58 29.63
N ILE A 939 -7.13 -37.58 28.93
CA ILE A 939 -6.39 -36.47 29.55
C ILE A 939 -7.12 -35.15 29.24
N MET A 940 -7.29 -34.28 30.23
CA MET A 940 -7.82 -32.93 30.01
C MET A 940 -6.73 -32.02 29.43
N TRP A 941 -6.91 -31.55 28.19
CA TRP A 941 -6.05 -30.58 27.54
C TRP A 941 -6.61 -29.16 27.70
N TYR A 942 -5.81 -28.27 28.29
CA TYR A 942 -6.17 -26.87 28.47
C TYR A 942 -5.60 -26.02 27.33
N ARG A 943 -6.38 -25.04 26.87
CA ARG A 943 -5.96 -24.15 25.79
C ARG A 943 -4.66 -23.43 26.14
N TRP A 944 -3.75 -23.34 25.18
CA TRP A 944 -2.43 -22.70 25.29
C TRP A 944 -1.49 -23.31 26.34
N SER A 945 -1.65 -24.60 26.64
CA SER A 945 -0.74 -25.34 27.52
C SER A 945 0.71 -25.30 27.02
N TYR A 946 0.95 -25.52 25.73
CA TYR A 946 2.31 -25.53 25.16
C TYR A 946 2.94 -24.14 25.18
N SER A 947 2.18 -23.10 24.80
CA SER A 947 2.62 -21.69 24.94
C SER A 947 3.00 -21.35 26.38
N LYS A 948 2.25 -21.84 27.37
CA LYS A 948 2.54 -21.62 28.79
C LYS A 948 3.79 -22.39 29.25
N TRP A 949 3.98 -23.63 28.81
CA TRP A 949 5.17 -24.42 29.16
C TRP A 949 6.44 -23.82 28.58
N PHE A 950 6.36 -23.17 27.42
CA PHE A 950 7.45 -22.35 26.88
C PHE A 950 7.81 -21.20 27.83
N ASP A 951 6.83 -20.38 28.27
CA ASP A 951 7.07 -19.26 29.19
C ASP A 951 7.68 -19.69 30.53
N GLU A 952 7.28 -20.87 31.03
CA GLU A 952 7.80 -21.47 32.26
C GLU A 952 9.23 -22.03 32.10
N SER A 953 9.70 -22.28 30.87
CA SER A 953 10.99 -22.91 30.55
C SER A 953 11.87 -22.06 29.61
N PHE A 954 11.95 -22.40 28.32
CA PHE A 954 12.87 -21.76 27.36
C PHE A 954 12.54 -20.28 27.10
N GLY A 955 11.26 -19.91 27.17
CA GLY A 955 10.76 -18.54 27.09
C GLY A 955 11.01 -17.71 28.34
N LYS A 956 11.45 -18.32 29.45
CA LYS A 956 11.75 -17.59 30.69
C LYS A 956 12.81 -16.53 30.44
N LEU A 957 12.45 -15.28 30.74
CA LEU A 957 13.34 -14.13 30.73
C LEU A 957 14.22 -14.12 31.98
N LYS A 958 15.37 -13.46 31.91
CA LYS A 958 16.23 -13.21 33.06
C LYS A 958 15.49 -12.32 34.06
N ASP A 959 15.62 -12.65 35.35
CA ASP A 959 15.15 -11.79 36.43
C ASP A 959 15.88 -10.43 36.33
N GLN A 960 15.14 -9.36 36.05
CA GLN A 960 15.71 -8.04 35.82
C GLN A 960 16.11 -7.38 37.14
N LYS A 961 17.23 -6.64 37.12
CA LYS A 961 17.73 -5.84 38.25
C LYS A 961 17.27 -4.39 38.15
#